data_AF-A0A2G4EZ70-F1
#
_entry.id   AF-A0A2G4EZ70-F1
#
_cell.length_a   1.000
_cell.length_b   1.000
_cell.length_c   1.000
_cell.angle_alpha   90.00
_cell.angle_beta   90.00
_cell.angle_gamma   90.00
#
_symmetry.space_group_name_H-M   'P 1'
#
loop_
_entity.id
_entity.type
_entity.pdbx_description
1 polymer ?
#
loop_
_entity_poly.entity_id
_entity_poly.type
_entity_poly.pdbx_seq_one_letter_code
_entity_poly.pdbx_strand_id
1 'polypeptide(L)'
;MGKLVVLNIVDGDFENGFPVFLEIANDGDYRFAEADGKLPSAPQLLKHYEDWQKPYSSIVSSLRSSRISGTGYTPSSRISEAKTASQKLKLSLNNWLESPEMHSISKSISRNLKDDSEEIRVIIKTKIPELQRLPWHLWNDFFQHYRRAEVALSLPVQKKQRVNTREKTRILAVFGKTEAFGNTTKINTEKDWELLKQHLSDAELIRMVEPSLEELYEQLEEKSPDLFFFAGHSSSEDNSTRGLIELNQDEAITIDDLKPALRQAVEGGLQLAIFNSCDGLGIARELADLHIPQIIVMREPIPDVVAQKFLQRFLEAFVGERSVCLAVRRAREKIHSLEPKFPGVTWLPIVFQNPAELPLTGQDFRRIATGVNSNQANPIYEVPEVGDQSQILWLPTNVGNPYQGQQPPSTVVNKGSGFLITCSHGHQNPVGNRFCIHCGITLKEQETGNGNSSLPVEPPPVWSASQQGNKIIAPRNVGIIAPGSVLAGHYQIIKILGQGGFGETYLAEDLHLPGNPNCVIKKLKPASSSPEILQIARRLFDTEAKILYQLGEHDQIPRLFAHFEENQEFYLVQEFIDGEDLSQEIIPGKQMSESYVIELLRDVLNVLEFVHQHNVIHRDIKPSNLIRRKPDGKLVIIDFGVAKEITNLAANTENQPMTIAIGTQGYFAPEQMRGQPRMNSDIYGLGMIGIQALTGVYPYNLPEDPATGEINWRTQAQVSPKLARILDKMVRSNFRERYESATEVLQDLTSLRRTVLASPSTTQIPSTTKIYNRSVWTNLSIRIYLIVGLIALSFLTALALLTFAPKSLNPDRPSPPPTEDLP
;
A
#
# COMPACT_ATOMS: atom_id res chain seq x y z
N MET A 1 14.24 24.78 14.21
CA MET A 1 13.55 23.50 13.96
C MET A 1 13.74 23.19 12.49
N GLY A 2 14.07 21.94 12.14
CA GLY A 2 14.21 21.54 10.74
C GLY A 2 12.87 21.48 10.03
N LYS A 3 12.92 21.45 8.69
CA LYS A 3 11.78 21.26 7.81
C LYS A 3 11.81 19.85 7.25
N LEU A 4 10.63 19.25 7.13
CA LEU A 4 10.43 17.96 6.48
C LEU A 4 9.67 18.20 5.18
N VAL A 5 10.23 17.76 4.06
CA VAL A 5 9.61 17.73 2.74
C VAL A 5 9.48 16.27 2.33
N VAL A 6 8.28 15.76 2.11
CA VAL A 6 8.04 14.38 1.67
C VAL A 6 7.46 14.41 0.26
N LEU A 7 8.12 13.74 -0.67
CA LEU A 7 7.58 13.40 -1.98
C LEU A 7 7.11 11.96 -1.94
N ASN A 8 5.80 11.75 -1.82
CA ASN A 8 5.17 10.45 -1.76
C ASN A 8 4.79 9.98 -3.17
N ILE A 9 5.42 8.89 -3.61
CA ILE A 9 5.30 8.31 -4.95
C ILE A 9 4.93 6.84 -4.78
N VAL A 10 3.64 6.55 -4.90
CA VAL A 10 3.07 5.23 -4.57
C VAL A 10 3.07 4.29 -5.77
N ASP A 11 2.76 4.81 -6.95
CA ASP A 11 2.60 4.07 -8.19
C ASP A 11 3.16 4.84 -9.40
N GLY A 12 3.04 4.23 -10.58
CA GLY A 12 3.56 4.76 -11.84
C GLY A 12 4.80 4.02 -12.34
N ASP A 13 5.24 4.41 -13.53
CA ASP A 13 6.41 3.85 -14.20
C ASP A 13 7.06 4.93 -15.09
N PHE A 14 8.25 4.63 -15.62
CA PHE A 14 8.96 5.57 -16.48
C PHE A 14 8.29 5.79 -17.85
N GLU A 15 7.33 4.96 -18.27
CA GLU A 15 6.62 5.10 -19.55
C GLU A 15 5.42 6.05 -19.42
N ASN A 16 4.71 6.01 -18.30
CA ASN A 16 3.46 6.72 -18.05
C ASN A 16 3.63 7.91 -17.09
N GLY A 17 4.77 7.98 -16.40
CA GLY A 17 5.07 8.94 -15.34
C GLY A 17 4.56 8.49 -13.97
N PHE A 18 4.87 9.29 -12.94
CA PHE A 18 4.57 8.98 -11.55
C PHE A 18 3.75 10.10 -10.92
N PRO A 19 2.55 9.82 -10.39
CA PRO A 19 1.85 10.76 -9.51
C PRO A 19 2.70 11.05 -8.27
N VAL A 20 2.79 12.32 -7.90
CA VAL A 20 3.59 12.76 -6.74
C VAL A 20 2.72 13.58 -5.81
N PHE A 21 2.68 13.17 -4.55
CA PHE A 21 2.07 13.94 -3.48
C PHE A 21 3.15 14.56 -2.61
N LEU A 22 3.15 15.89 -2.52
CA LEU A 22 4.08 16.65 -1.70
C LEU A 22 3.45 16.94 -0.33
N GLU A 23 4.20 16.67 0.73
CA GLU A 23 3.89 17.12 2.10
C GLU A 23 5.07 17.95 2.65
N ILE A 24 4.82 19.12 3.23
CA ILE A 24 5.85 19.96 3.87
C ILE A 24 5.45 20.26 5.29
N ALA A 25 6.23 19.82 6.28
CA ALA A 25 5.99 20.05 7.71
C ALA A 25 7.24 20.64 8.41
N ASN A 26 7.10 21.06 9.67
CA ASN A 26 8.24 21.22 10.56
C ASN A 26 8.57 19.86 11.19
N ASP A 27 9.84 19.59 11.47
CA ASP A 27 10.23 18.36 12.18
C ASP A 27 9.49 18.27 13.53
N GLY A 28 8.73 17.19 13.73
CA GLY A 28 7.96 16.93 14.95
C GLY A 28 6.58 17.60 15.03
N ASP A 29 6.19 18.39 14.04
CA ASP A 29 4.92 19.12 14.01
C ASP A 29 3.90 18.44 13.07
N TYR A 30 2.62 18.54 13.39
CA TYR A 30 1.55 17.91 12.60
C TYR A 30 1.05 18.81 11.46
N ARG A 31 1.42 20.10 11.43
CA ARG A 31 0.96 21.03 10.37
C ARG A 31 1.77 20.84 9.09
N PHE A 32 1.06 20.60 7.99
CA PHE A 32 1.68 20.44 6.67
C PHE A 32 1.08 21.37 5.62
N ALA A 33 1.89 21.73 4.62
CA ALA A 33 1.42 22.18 3.32
C ALA A 33 1.46 21.01 2.34
N GLU A 34 0.43 20.88 1.51
CA GLU A 34 0.31 19.78 0.54
C GLU A 34 0.20 20.32 -0.89
N ALA A 35 0.68 19.54 -1.85
CA ALA A 35 0.42 19.77 -3.26
C ALA A 35 0.46 18.47 -4.06
N ASP A 36 -0.45 18.34 -5.01
CA ASP A 36 -0.39 17.29 -6.02
C ASP A 36 0.49 17.75 -7.20
N GLY A 37 1.20 16.79 -7.77
CA GLY A 37 1.96 16.95 -9.00
C GLY A 37 2.20 15.61 -9.69
N LYS A 38 2.96 15.65 -10.78
CA LYS A 38 3.30 14.46 -11.54
C LYS A 38 4.72 14.58 -12.06
N LEU A 39 5.52 13.54 -11.88
CA LEU A 39 6.74 13.34 -12.64
C LEU A 39 6.35 12.75 -14.01
N PRO A 40 6.72 13.35 -15.14
CA PRO A 40 6.24 12.91 -16.44
C PRO A 40 6.90 11.59 -16.88
N SER A 41 6.49 11.06 -18.02
CA SER A 41 7.15 9.94 -18.69
C SER A 41 8.64 10.27 -18.95
N ALA A 42 9.54 9.34 -18.61
CA ALA A 42 10.97 9.44 -18.83
C ALA A 42 11.64 8.07 -19.06
N PRO A 43 11.26 7.31 -20.10
CA PRO A 43 11.75 5.95 -20.33
C PRO A 43 13.27 5.89 -20.55
N GLN A 44 13.85 6.96 -21.09
CA GLN A 44 15.29 7.07 -21.32
C GLN A 44 16.09 7.27 -20.01
N LEU A 45 15.46 7.71 -18.91
CA LEU A 45 16.17 8.03 -17.67
C LEU A 45 16.76 6.77 -17.02
N LEU A 46 15.98 5.69 -16.97
CA LEU A 46 16.46 4.40 -16.46
C LEU A 46 17.60 3.85 -17.32
N LYS A 47 17.47 3.94 -18.65
CA LYS A 47 18.54 3.55 -19.58
C LYS A 47 19.82 4.36 -19.35
N HIS A 48 19.72 5.67 -19.09
CA HIS A 48 20.88 6.49 -18.75
C HIS A 48 21.54 6.09 -17.43
N TYR A 49 20.76 5.60 -16.46
CA TYR A 49 21.31 5.04 -15.23
C TYR A 49 22.11 3.77 -15.53
N GLU A 50 21.54 2.83 -16.29
CA GLU A 50 22.21 1.59 -16.69
C GLU A 50 23.48 1.85 -17.54
N ASP A 51 23.41 2.82 -18.46
CA ASP A 51 24.55 3.25 -19.28
C ASP A 51 25.70 3.80 -18.43
N TRP A 52 25.41 4.39 -17.26
CA TRP A 52 26.42 4.81 -16.29
C TRP A 52 26.88 3.66 -15.38
N GLN A 53 25.96 2.83 -14.91
CA GLN A 53 26.23 1.74 -13.97
C GLN A 53 27.21 0.72 -14.57
N LYS A 54 27.04 0.34 -15.84
CA LYS A 54 27.91 -0.64 -16.54
C LYS A 54 29.40 -0.28 -16.49
N PRO A 55 29.86 0.89 -16.99
CA PRO A 55 31.26 1.27 -16.92
C PRO A 55 31.73 1.55 -15.48
N TYR A 56 30.85 2.07 -14.59
CA TYR A 56 31.18 2.25 -13.16
C TYR A 56 31.50 0.91 -12.47
N SER A 57 30.61 -0.07 -12.56
CA SER A 57 30.79 -1.40 -11.95
C SER A 57 32.02 -2.11 -12.53
N SER A 58 32.33 -1.88 -13.81
CA SER A 58 33.55 -2.36 -14.45
C SER A 58 34.83 -1.75 -13.86
N ILE A 59 34.82 -0.47 -13.47
CA ILE A 59 35.94 0.19 -12.78
C ILE A 59 36.14 -0.42 -11.40
N VAL A 60 35.04 -0.61 -10.64
CA VAL A 60 35.08 -1.18 -9.29
C VAL A 60 35.56 -2.63 -9.32
N SER A 61 35.04 -3.46 -10.23
CA SER A 61 35.47 -4.87 -10.36
C SER A 61 36.93 -4.99 -10.80
N SER A 62 37.39 -4.14 -11.73
CA SER A 62 38.78 -4.15 -12.18
C SER A 62 39.75 -3.86 -11.03
N LEU A 63 39.41 -2.97 -10.10
CA LEU A 63 40.24 -2.69 -8.92
C LEU A 63 40.22 -3.80 -7.88
N ARG A 64 39.15 -4.59 -7.83
CA ARG A 64 39.05 -5.82 -7.01
C ARG A 64 39.89 -6.97 -7.59
N SER A 65 40.17 -6.96 -8.91
CA SER A 65 40.96 -8.01 -9.59
C SER A 65 42.43 -7.66 -9.85
N SER A 66 42.79 -6.38 -9.98
CA SER A 66 44.11 -5.94 -10.50
C SER A 66 45.27 -5.90 -9.50
N ARG A 67 45.15 -6.53 -8.31
CA ARG A 67 46.32 -6.79 -7.43
C ARG A 67 47.12 -8.05 -7.80
N ILE A 68 46.74 -8.75 -8.86
CA ILE A 68 47.25 -10.12 -9.18
C ILE A 68 48.19 -10.13 -10.39
N SER A 69 48.20 -9.08 -11.19
CA SER A 69 49.19 -8.85 -12.25
C SER A 69 49.66 -7.41 -12.12
N GLY A 70 50.95 -7.17 -11.88
CA GLY A 70 51.55 -5.89 -11.47
C GLY A 70 51.44 -4.67 -12.42
N THR A 71 50.33 -4.52 -13.14
CA THR A 71 49.94 -3.37 -13.94
C THR A 71 48.56 -2.89 -13.50
N GLY A 72 48.49 -2.22 -12.33
CA GLY A 72 47.27 -1.65 -11.75
C GLY A 72 46.73 -0.44 -12.53
N TYR A 73 46.35 -0.64 -13.80
CA TYR A 73 45.81 0.39 -14.67
C TYR A 73 44.35 0.06 -15.02
N THR A 74 43.41 0.84 -14.47
CA THR A 74 42.06 0.90 -15.05
C THR A 74 42.17 1.62 -16.40
N PRO A 75 41.63 1.09 -17.51
CA PRO A 75 41.69 1.76 -18.80
C PRO A 75 41.08 3.16 -18.70
N SER A 76 41.85 4.20 -19.08
CA SER A 76 41.38 5.59 -19.10
C SER A 76 40.10 5.78 -19.93
N SER A 77 39.88 4.91 -20.92
CA SER A 77 38.65 4.86 -21.72
C SER A 77 37.40 4.60 -20.87
N ARG A 78 37.42 3.62 -19.95
CA ARG A 78 36.26 3.28 -19.10
C ARG A 78 35.88 4.41 -18.15
N ILE A 79 36.88 5.11 -17.61
CA ILE A 79 36.65 6.30 -16.77
C ILE A 79 36.01 7.41 -17.60
N SER A 80 36.47 7.62 -18.84
CA SER A 80 35.87 8.60 -19.76
C SER A 80 34.43 8.25 -20.15
N GLU A 81 34.16 6.97 -20.41
CA GLU A 81 32.80 6.44 -20.67
C GLU A 81 31.87 6.68 -19.48
N ALA A 82 32.28 6.26 -18.27
CA ALA A 82 31.52 6.49 -17.04
C ALA A 82 31.27 7.99 -16.80
N LYS A 83 32.27 8.84 -17.05
CA LYS A 83 32.15 10.30 -16.93
C LYS A 83 31.11 10.86 -17.91
N THR A 84 31.15 10.41 -19.16
CA THR A 84 30.21 10.87 -20.20
C THR A 84 28.78 10.42 -19.88
N ALA A 85 28.60 9.16 -19.50
CA ALA A 85 27.32 8.61 -19.08
C ALA A 85 26.78 9.33 -17.83
N SER A 86 27.65 9.65 -16.86
CA SER A 86 27.27 10.37 -15.65
C SER A 86 26.72 11.78 -15.96
N GLN A 87 27.32 12.50 -16.90
CA GLN A 87 26.84 13.81 -17.33
C GLN A 87 25.49 13.71 -18.03
N LYS A 88 25.32 12.70 -18.89
CA LYS A 88 24.06 12.45 -19.60
C LYS A 88 22.92 12.14 -18.63
N LEU A 89 23.17 11.27 -17.64
CA LEU A 89 22.19 10.95 -16.59
C LEU A 89 21.82 12.20 -15.77
N LYS A 90 22.82 12.98 -15.33
CA LYS A 90 22.59 14.21 -14.57
C LYS A 90 21.70 15.20 -15.34
N LEU A 91 21.97 15.40 -16.63
CA LEU A 91 21.16 16.28 -17.48
C LEU A 91 19.75 15.73 -17.65
N SER A 92 19.62 14.44 -17.96
CA SER A 92 18.32 13.78 -18.12
C SER A 92 17.46 13.86 -16.86
N LEU A 93 18.06 13.70 -15.69
CA LEU A 93 17.38 13.79 -14.40
C LEU A 93 16.89 15.22 -14.14
N ASN A 94 17.72 16.24 -14.34
CA ASN A 94 17.32 17.63 -14.09
C ASN A 94 16.24 18.09 -15.07
N ASN A 95 16.36 17.77 -16.36
CA ASN A 95 15.31 18.06 -17.34
C ASN A 95 13.97 17.41 -16.97
N TRP A 96 14.00 16.23 -16.35
CA TRP A 96 12.81 15.54 -15.88
C TRP A 96 12.19 16.19 -14.64
N LEU A 97 13.01 16.64 -13.69
CA LEU A 97 12.55 17.31 -12.46
C LEU A 97 12.11 18.77 -12.69
N GLU A 98 12.62 19.40 -13.74
CA GLU A 98 12.28 20.77 -14.16
C GLU A 98 11.07 20.79 -15.13
N SER A 99 10.38 19.66 -15.31
CA SER A 99 9.25 19.59 -16.23
C SER A 99 8.06 20.46 -15.79
N PRO A 100 7.19 20.90 -16.71
CA PRO A 100 6.02 21.70 -16.37
C PRO A 100 5.07 21.03 -15.37
N GLU A 101 4.98 19.71 -15.38
CA GLU A 101 4.15 18.91 -14.47
C GLU A 101 4.64 18.96 -13.01
N MET A 102 5.92 19.28 -12.79
CA MET A 102 6.50 19.49 -11.46
C MET A 102 6.34 20.93 -10.95
N HIS A 103 5.82 21.86 -11.76
CA HIS A 103 5.68 23.27 -11.36
C HIS A 103 4.82 23.47 -10.11
N SER A 104 3.74 22.67 -9.93
CA SER A 104 2.88 22.74 -8.73
C SER A 104 3.69 22.46 -7.45
N ILE A 105 4.49 21.39 -7.48
CA ILE A 105 5.36 20.96 -6.38
C ILE A 105 6.43 22.01 -6.12
N SER A 106 7.17 22.43 -7.15
CA SER A 106 8.23 23.45 -7.03
C SER A 106 7.69 24.78 -6.48
N LYS A 107 6.49 25.20 -6.91
CA LYS A 107 5.84 26.41 -6.39
C LYS A 107 5.42 26.26 -4.94
N SER A 108 4.93 25.09 -4.53
CA SER A 108 4.56 24.82 -3.14
C SER A 108 5.79 24.80 -2.23
N ILE A 109 6.87 24.17 -2.67
CA ILE A 109 8.19 24.20 -2.00
C ILE A 109 8.65 25.64 -1.76
N SER A 110 8.73 26.45 -2.81
CA SER A 110 9.24 27.83 -2.72
C SER A 110 8.35 28.77 -1.88
N ARG A 111 7.08 28.43 -1.67
CA ARG A 111 6.17 29.20 -0.80
C ARG A 111 6.32 28.85 0.68
N ASN A 112 6.72 27.61 1.00
CA ASN A 112 6.66 27.06 2.35
C ASN A 112 8.03 26.89 3.02
N LEU A 113 9.11 26.88 2.23
CA LEU A 113 10.48 26.85 2.73
C LEU A 113 11.08 28.26 2.73
N LYS A 114 11.86 28.58 3.77
CA LYS A 114 12.64 29.82 3.85
C LYS A 114 14.05 29.60 3.28
N ASP A 115 14.90 30.62 3.34
CA ASP A 115 16.25 30.63 2.77
C ASP A 115 17.22 29.56 3.33
N ASP A 116 18.49 29.65 2.98
CA ASP A 116 19.55 28.67 3.25
C ASP A 116 19.91 28.45 4.74
N SER A 117 19.21 29.12 5.67
CA SER A 117 19.41 29.00 7.11
C SER A 117 18.75 27.78 7.76
N GLU A 118 17.67 27.25 7.19
CA GLU A 118 16.92 26.11 7.75
C GLU A 118 17.50 24.76 7.30
N GLU A 119 17.58 23.78 8.21
CA GLU A 119 17.86 22.40 7.84
C GLU A 119 16.61 21.79 7.22
N ILE A 120 16.75 21.24 6.01
CA ILE A 120 15.62 20.68 5.24
C ILE A 120 15.90 19.21 4.96
N ARG A 121 15.01 18.35 5.39
CA ARG A 121 15.04 16.92 5.08
C ARG A 121 14.06 16.63 3.97
N VAL A 122 14.55 16.16 2.83
CA VAL A 122 13.72 15.76 1.68
C VAL A 122 13.61 14.24 1.65
N ILE A 123 12.42 13.70 1.88
CA ILE A 123 12.17 12.26 1.86
C ILE A 123 11.47 11.89 0.56
N ILE A 124 12.11 11.03 -0.23
CA ILE A 124 11.45 10.34 -1.33
C ILE A 124 10.82 9.07 -0.77
N LYS A 125 9.50 9.10 -0.57
CA LYS A 125 8.72 8.01 0.00
C LYS A 125 8.17 7.17 -1.15
N THR A 126 8.80 6.03 -1.44
CA THR A 126 8.41 5.16 -2.56
C THR A 126 8.84 3.72 -2.35
N LYS A 127 8.05 2.78 -2.89
CA LYS A 127 8.40 1.35 -2.98
C LYS A 127 9.05 0.97 -4.31
N ILE A 128 9.08 1.89 -5.29
CA ILE A 128 9.54 1.63 -6.65
C ILE A 128 11.08 1.56 -6.67
N PRO A 129 11.70 0.37 -6.91
CA PRO A 129 13.15 0.20 -6.79
C PRO A 129 13.97 1.11 -7.71
N GLU A 130 13.47 1.37 -8.91
CA GLU A 130 14.14 2.18 -9.92
C GLU A 130 14.23 3.65 -9.49
N LEU A 131 13.20 4.18 -8.81
CA LEU A 131 13.24 5.54 -8.25
C LEU A 131 14.22 5.65 -7.08
N GLN A 132 14.37 4.60 -6.26
CA GLN A 132 15.32 4.60 -5.14
C GLN A 132 16.79 4.66 -5.61
N ARG A 133 17.08 4.13 -6.80
CA ARG A 133 18.39 4.19 -7.45
C ARG A 133 18.77 5.58 -7.93
N LEU A 134 17.80 6.46 -8.22
CA LEU A 134 18.11 7.76 -8.80
C LEU A 134 18.89 8.68 -7.83
N PRO A 135 19.85 9.47 -8.35
CA PRO A 135 20.65 10.39 -7.54
C PRO A 135 19.89 11.70 -7.27
N TRP A 136 18.80 11.64 -6.50
CA TRP A 136 17.89 12.77 -6.22
C TRP A 136 18.55 14.06 -5.70
N HIS A 137 19.67 13.95 -4.97
CA HIS A 137 20.46 15.10 -4.50
C HIS A 137 21.05 15.95 -5.65
N LEU A 138 21.00 15.46 -6.88
CA LEU A 138 21.40 16.20 -8.08
C LEU A 138 20.30 17.11 -8.65
N TRP A 139 19.14 17.20 -8.01
CA TRP A 139 18.12 18.20 -8.33
C TRP A 139 18.70 19.60 -8.09
N ASN A 140 19.30 20.16 -9.14
CA ASN A 140 20.24 21.27 -9.05
C ASN A 140 19.58 22.50 -8.44
N ASP A 141 18.46 22.94 -9.00
CA ASP A 141 17.76 24.15 -8.56
C ASP A 141 17.39 24.08 -7.08
N PHE A 142 16.99 22.90 -6.60
CA PHE A 142 16.62 22.71 -5.20
C PHE A 142 17.85 22.69 -4.28
N PHE A 143 18.79 21.75 -4.46
CA PHE A 143 19.87 21.52 -3.49
C PHE A 143 21.03 22.52 -3.58
N GLN A 144 21.10 23.32 -4.66
CA GLN A 144 21.98 24.49 -4.73
C GLN A 144 21.39 25.70 -4.00
N HIS A 145 20.06 25.88 -4.08
CA HIS A 145 19.36 26.94 -3.38
C HIS A 145 19.30 26.66 -1.87
N TYR A 146 18.82 25.48 -1.48
CA TYR A 146 18.72 25.04 -0.09
C TYR A 146 19.98 24.28 0.33
N ARG A 147 21.03 25.03 0.73
CA ARG A 147 22.38 24.47 1.03
C ARG A 147 22.44 23.54 2.24
N ARG A 148 21.45 23.61 3.11
CA ARG A 148 21.27 22.73 4.27
C ARG A 148 20.17 21.68 4.05
N ALA A 149 19.78 21.45 2.79
CA ALA A 149 18.85 20.39 2.45
C ALA A 149 19.58 19.07 2.17
N GLU A 150 18.98 17.95 2.55
CA GLU A 150 19.50 16.64 2.20
C GLU A 150 18.40 15.63 1.89
N VAL A 151 18.65 14.73 0.94
CA VAL A 151 17.71 13.71 0.51
C VAL A 151 17.89 12.41 1.31
N ALA A 152 16.76 11.81 1.69
CA ALA A 152 16.65 10.48 2.25
C ALA A 152 15.54 9.69 1.52
N LEU A 153 15.59 8.37 1.64
CA LEU A 153 14.57 7.45 1.13
C LEU A 153 13.72 6.94 2.31
N SER A 154 12.46 6.61 2.05
CA SER A 154 11.58 5.97 3.03
C SER A 154 10.64 4.99 2.35
N LEU A 155 10.31 3.90 3.06
CA LEU A 155 9.14 3.10 2.71
C LEU A 155 7.86 3.72 3.33
N PRO A 156 6.65 3.31 2.87
CA PRO A 156 5.41 3.92 3.32
C PRO A 156 4.98 3.67 4.78
N VAL A 157 5.54 2.67 5.46
CA VAL A 157 5.10 2.23 6.79
C VAL A 157 5.78 3.07 7.89
N GLN A 158 5.02 3.47 8.91
CA GLN A 158 5.49 4.34 9.98
C GLN A 158 5.01 3.88 11.36
N LYS A 159 5.94 3.55 12.25
CA LYS A 159 5.71 3.45 13.69
C LYS A 159 6.85 4.18 14.39
N LYS A 160 6.52 4.99 15.40
CA LYS A 160 7.51 5.58 16.30
C LYS A 160 8.08 4.52 17.23
N GLN A 161 9.37 4.55 17.48
CA GLN A 161 10.09 3.63 18.35
C GLN A 161 10.32 4.23 19.74
N ARG A 162 10.50 3.36 20.73
CA ARG A 162 10.94 3.78 22.06
C ARG A 162 12.43 4.06 22.01
N VAL A 163 12.85 5.22 22.52
CA VAL A 163 14.27 5.54 22.73
C VAL A 163 14.64 5.05 24.12
N ASN A 164 15.63 4.15 24.21
CA ASN A 164 16.20 3.74 25.48
C ASN A 164 17.24 4.77 25.95
N THR A 165 17.19 5.12 27.22
CA THR A 165 18.20 5.95 27.87
C THR A 165 19.24 5.05 28.54
N ARG A 166 20.52 5.30 28.31
CA ARG A 166 21.63 4.56 28.92
C ARG A 166 22.73 5.54 29.37
N GLU A 167 23.77 5.06 30.04
CA GLU A 167 24.90 5.88 30.49
C GLU A 167 26.02 6.01 29.46
N LYS A 168 26.08 5.09 28.49
CA LYS A 168 27.07 5.10 27.41
C LYS A 168 26.47 4.48 26.16
N THR A 169 26.64 5.13 25.01
CA THR A 169 26.17 4.63 23.72
C THR A 169 26.95 3.37 23.34
N ARG A 170 26.26 2.29 22.97
CA ARG A 170 26.85 1.01 22.58
C ARG A 170 26.84 0.86 21.06
N ILE A 171 27.98 0.47 20.53
CA ILE A 171 28.21 0.31 19.11
C ILE A 171 28.67 -1.13 18.86
N LEU A 172 27.88 -1.86 18.07
CA LEU A 172 28.26 -3.18 17.59
C LEU A 172 28.83 -3.04 16.18
N ALA A 173 30.13 -3.28 16.03
CA ALA A 173 30.83 -3.22 14.76
C ALA A 173 31.21 -4.63 14.29
N VAL A 174 30.54 -5.10 13.25
CA VAL A 174 30.71 -6.41 12.64
C VAL A 174 31.53 -6.28 11.37
N PHE A 175 32.65 -6.98 11.34
CA PHE A 175 33.54 -7.07 10.19
C PHE A 175 33.43 -8.47 9.61
N GLY A 176 32.72 -8.60 8.49
CA GLY A 176 32.49 -9.88 7.83
C GLY A 176 33.73 -10.40 7.10
N LYS A 177 33.54 -11.44 6.28
CA LYS A 177 34.61 -12.12 5.53
C LYS A 177 35.49 -11.13 4.78
N THR A 178 36.80 -11.19 5.01
CA THR A 178 37.78 -10.29 4.40
C THR A 178 38.48 -10.88 3.17
N GLU A 179 38.39 -12.20 2.94
CA GLU A 179 39.06 -12.93 1.85
C GLU A 179 38.05 -13.79 1.07
N ALA A 180 37.81 -13.51 -0.22
CA ALA A 180 36.96 -14.35 -1.07
C ALA A 180 37.69 -15.64 -1.50
N PHE A 181 36.97 -16.75 -1.66
CA PHE A 181 37.50 -17.95 -2.33
C PHE A 181 37.82 -17.60 -3.78
N GLY A 182 39.09 -17.74 -4.17
CA GLY A 182 39.56 -17.33 -5.49
C GLY A 182 40.09 -15.89 -5.52
N ASN A 183 40.93 -15.65 -6.52
CA ASN A 183 41.81 -14.50 -6.71
C ASN A 183 41.12 -13.11 -6.78
N THR A 184 40.56 -12.61 -5.66
CA THR A 184 40.01 -11.24 -5.54
C THR A 184 40.21 -10.64 -4.14
N THR A 185 40.41 -9.31 -4.11
CA THR A 185 40.93 -8.43 -3.03
C THR A 185 40.48 -8.64 -1.58
N LYS A 186 41.44 -8.47 -0.66
CA LYS A 186 41.26 -8.29 0.79
C LYS A 186 40.56 -6.97 1.13
N ILE A 187 39.36 -7.00 1.71
CA ILE A 187 38.69 -5.82 2.28
C ILE A 187 39.49 -5.37 3.51
N ASN A 188 39.92 -4.11 3.59
CA ASN A 188 40.65 -3.58 4.75
C ASN A 188 39.70 -3.06 5.82
N THR A 189 39.13 -4.00 6.58
CA THR A 189 38.24 -3.76 7.72
C THR A 189 38.95 -3.12 8.93
N GLU A 190 40.27 -3.31 9.06
CA GLU A 190 41.04 -2.73 10.18
C GLU A 190 40.99 -1.19 10.15
N LYS A 191 41.06 -0.60 8.96
CA LYS A 191 41.00 0.86 8.85
C LYS A 191 39.62 1.42 9.19
N ASP A 192 38.54 0.71 8.87
CA ASP A 192 37.19 1.09 9.30
C ASP A 192 37.06 1.04 10.83
N TRP A 193 37.65 0.01 11.45
CA TRP A 193 37.71 -0.11 12.92
C TRP A 193 38.50 1.03 13.59
N GLU A 194 39.67 1.39 13.05
CA GLU A 194 40.45 2.51 13.59
C GLU A 194 39.72 3.85 13.44
N LEU A 195 38.95 4.04 12.36
CA LEU A 195 38.10 5.24 12.19
C LEU A 195 37.00 5.31 13.24
N LEU A 196 36.34 4.20 13.55
CA LEU A 196 35.30 4.13 14.60
C LEU A 196 35.90 4.43 15.97
N LYS A 197 37.01 3.79 16.33
CA LYS A 197 37.74 4.06 17.58
C LYS A 197 38.15 5.52 17.74
N GLN A 198 38.70 6.11 16.67
CA GLN A 198 39.22 7.47 16.70
C GLN A 198 38.11 8.52 16.91
N HIS A 199 36.94 8.33 16.31
CA HIS A 199 35.89 9.36 16.30
C HIS A 199 34.79 9.10 17.33
N LEU A 200 34.60 7.85 17.78
CA LEU A 200 33.56 7.44 18.73
C LEU A 200 34.19 6.91 20.04
N SER A 201 35.27 7.54 20.50
CA SER A 201 36.01 7.14 21.72
C SER A 201 35.15 7.14 22.99
N ASP A 202 34.12 7.97 23.02
CA ASP A 202 33.22 8.15 24.16
C ASP A 202 32.10 7.09 24.19
N ALA A 203 32.06 6.18 23.21
CA ALA A 203 31.11 5.06 23.14
C ALA A 203 31.71 3.75 23.65
N GLU A 204 30.87 2.78 24.00
CA GLU A 204 31.28 1.39 24.21
C GLU A 204 31.33 0.69 22.85
N LEU A 205 32.53 0.36 22.39
CA LEU A 205 32.77 -0.25 21.08
C LEU A 205 32.94 -1.76 21.23
N ILE A 206 32.06 -2.52 20.58
CA ILE A 206 32.10 -3.99 20.53
C ILE A 206 32.54 -4.39 19.13
N ARG A 207 33.73 -5.00 19.02
CA ARG A 207 34.32 -5.45 17.76
C ARG A 207 34.02 -6.93 17.55
N MET A 208 33.46 -7.28 16.40
CA MET A 208 33.34 -8.67 15.93
C MET A 208 34.08 -8.80 14.60
N VAL A 209 34.97 -9.78 14.49
CA VAL A 209 35.74 -10.04 13.26
C VAL A 209 35.46 -11.46 12.82
N GLU A 210 34.90 -11.60 11.63
CA GLU A 210 34.45 -12.86 11.04
C GLU A 210 33.68 -13.74 12.05
N PRO A 211 32.64 -13.20 12.73
CA PRO A 211 31.97 -13.92 13.81
C PRO A 211 31.16 -15.10 13.28
N SER A 212 30.87 -16.06 14.17
CA SER A 212 29.84 -17.05 13.88
C SER A 212 28.44 -16.42 13.89
N LEU A 213 27.48 -17.11 13.26
CA LEU A 213 26.08 -16.73 13.30
C LEU A 213 25.54 -16.66 14.74
N GLU A 214 25.90 -17.63 15.57
CA GLU A 214 25.51 -17.71 16.98
C GLU A 214 26.06 -16.53 17.79
N GLU A 215 27.35 -16.21 17.63
CA GLU A 215 27.97 -15.05 18.28
C GLU A 215 27.29 -13.74 17.88
N LEU A 216 26.92 -13.58 16.61
CA LEU A 216 26.22 -12.40 16.12
C LEU A 216 24.83 -12.25 16.76
N TYR A 217 24.06 -13.33 16.83
CA TYR A 217 22.76 -13.33 17.50
C TYR A 217 22.90 -12.96 18.98
N GLU A 218 23.79 -13.63 19.71
CA GLU A 218 24.03 -13.35 21.13
C GLU A 218 24.38 -11.89 21.39
N GLN A 219 25.28 -11.30 20.58
CA GLN A 219 25.66 -9.90 20.76
C GLN A 219 24.52 -8.92 20.44
N LEU A 220 23.72 -9.19 19.40
CA LEU A 220 22.57 -8.34 19.07
C LEU A 220 21.50 -8.38 20.17
N GLU A 221 21.24 -9.57 20.74
CA GLU A 221 20.25 -9.79 21.77
C GLU A 221 20.71 -9.26 23.14
N GLU A 222 21.90 -9.64 23.61
CA GLU A 222 22.38 -9.26 24.94
C GLU A 222 22.78 -7.79 25.04
N LYS A 223 23.43 -7.26 24.01
CA LYS A 223 24.08 -5.94 24.09
C LYS A 223 23.19 -4.82 23.60
N SER A 224 22.09 -5.10 22.90
CA SER A 224 21.09 -4.11 22.47
C SER A 224 21.74 -2.80 21.95
N PRO A 225 22.51 -2.85 20.85
CA PRO A 225 23.33 -1.71 20.41
C PRO A 225 22.48 -0.49 19.99
N ASP A 226 23.00 0.72 20.18
CA ASP A 226 22.40 1.96 19.64
C ASP A 226 22.83 2.22 18.19
N LEU A 227 24.03 1.73 17.83
CA LEU A 227 24.55 1.76 16.47
C LEU A 227 25.01 0.36 16.05
N PHE A 228 24.49 -0.10 14.92
CA PHE A 228 24.95 -1.31 14.24
C PHE A 228 25.78 -0.93 13.02
N PHE A 229 27.03 -1.37 12.97
CA PHE A 229 27.93 -1.14 11.85
C PHE A 229 28.32 -2.47 11.21
N PHE A 230 28.17 -2.56 9.89
CA PHE A 230 28.62 -3.71 9.12
C PHE A 230 29.55 -3.29 7.97
N ALA A 231 30.70 -3.97 7.87
CA ALA A 231 31.61 -3.90 6.73
C ALA A 231 32.11 -5.29 6.34
N GLY A 232 31.91 -5.70 5.09
CA GLY A 232 32.31 -7.00 4.57
C GLY A 232 31.79 -7.22 3.15
N HIS A 233 32.01 -8.42 2.62
CA HIS A 233 31.41 -8.82 1.35
C HIS A 233 29.90 -9.06 1.53
N SER A 234 29.12 -8.54 0.58
CA SER A 234 27.74 -8.94 0.37
C SER A 234 27.56 -9.26 -1.11
N SER A 235 26.94 -10.38 -1.42
CA SER A 235 26.52 -10.71 -2.77
C SER A 235 25.00 -10.63 -2.87
N SER A 236 24.52 -10.20 -4.03
CA SER A 236 23.14 -10.34 -4.44
C SER A 236 23.20 -11.34 -5.60
N GLU A 237 22.60 -12.52 -5.47
CA GLU A 237 22.57 -13.48 -6.60
C GLU A 237 21.89 -12.83 -7.80
N ASP A 238 22.48 -13.00 -8.98
CA ASP A 238 22.07 -12.40 -10.26
C ASP A 238 20.54 -12.28 -10.38
N ASN A 239 20.05 -11.04 -10.34
CA ASN A 239 18.64 -10.64 -10.46
C ASN A 239 17.67 -11.02 -9.33
N SER A 240 18.13 -11.38 -8.12
CA SER A 240 17.24 -11.69 -6.99
C SER A 240 17.28 -10.63 -5.87
N THR A 241 16.12 -10.41 -5.28
CA THR A 241 15.78 -9.38 -4.27
C THR A 241 16.30 -9.66 -2.85
N ARG A 242 17.23 -10.61 -2.67
CA ARG A 242 17.67 -11.07 -1.34
C ARG A 242 19.14 -10.73 -1.12
N GLY A 243 19.43 -9.82 -0.21
CA GLY A 243 20.80 -9.47 0.16
C GLY A 243 21.45 -10.57 1.03
N LEU A 244 22.62 -11.06 0.62
CA LEU A 244 23.42 -12.00 1.41
C LEU A 244 24.58 -11.25 2.08
N ILE A 245 24.74 -11.41 3.39
CA ILE A 245 25.87 -10.92 4.18
C ILE A 245 26.82 -12.08 4.46
N GLU A 246 28.08 -11.97 4.03
CA GLU A 246 29.11 -12.96 4.34
C GLU A 246 29.74 -12.65 5.71
N LEU A 247 29.49 -13.50 6.71
CA LEU A 247 29.99 -13.31 8.07
C LEU A 247 31.42 -13.81 8.19
N ASN A 248 31.68 -15.06 7.81
CA ASN A 248 32.97 -15.71 7.94
C ASN A 248 33.26 -16.63 6.73
N GLN A 249 34.25 -17.52 6.85
CA GLN A 249 34.64 -18.39 5.74
C GLN A 249 33.53 -19.36 5.30
N ASP A 250 32.75 -19.84 6.26
CA ASP A 250 31.80 -20.95 6.11
C ASP A 250 30.33 -20.50 6.20
N GLU A 251 30.06 -19.32 6.76
CA GLU A 251 28.72 -18.83 7.04
C GLU A 251 28.42 -17.52 6.32
N ALA A 252 27.25 -17.50 5.68
CA ALA A 252 26.60 -16.32 5.15
C ALA A 252 25.15 -16.30 5.62
N ILE A 253 24.62 -15.11 5.86
CA ILE A 253 23.28 -14.90 6.39
C ILE A 253 22.48 -14.01 5.43
N THR A 254 21.22 -14.36 5.19
CA THR A 254 20.33 -13.45 4.46
C THR A 254 19.87 -12.33 5.39
N ILE A 255 19.50 -11.18 4.84
CA ILE A 255 18.91 -10.11 5.66
C ILE A 255 17.60 -10.58 6.30
N ASP A 256 16.79 -11.38 5.61
CA ASP A 256 15.58 -12.01 6.16
C ASP A 256 15.86 -12.82 7.43
N ASP A 257 16.93 -13.62 7.44
CA ASP A 257 17.34 -14.39 8.62
C ASP A 257 17.90 -13.49 9.72
N LEU A 258 18.54 -12.36 9.39
CA LEU A 258 19.04 -11.38 10.36
C LEU A 258 17.93 -10.55 11.02
N LYS A 259 16.76 -10.42 10.38
CA LYS A 259 15.66 -9.55 10.83
C LYS A 259 15.17 -9.81 12.26
N PRO A 260 15.00 -11.05 12.74
CA PRO A 260 14.58 -11.30 14.12
C PRO A 260 15.52 -10.67 15.15
N ALA A 261 16.84 -10.84 14.98
CA ALA A 261 17.85 -10.26 15.87
C ALA A 261 17.86 -8.74 15.83
N LEU A 262 17.80 -8.17 14.62
CA LEU A 262 17.74 -6.72 14.46
C LEU A 262 16.43 -6.13 14.99
N ARG A 263 15.32 -6.87 14.93
CA ARG A 263 14.05 -6.46 15.57
C ARG A 263 14.21 -6.36 17.09
N GLN A 264 14.88 -7.32 17.70
CA GLN A 264 15.18 -7.28 19.13
C GLN A 264 16.17 -6.15 19.47
N ALA A 265 17.20 -5.92 18.65
CA ALA A 265 18.10 -4.78 18.82
C ALA A 265 17.36 -3.44 18.69
N VAL A 266 16.41 -3.34 17.78
CA VAL A 266 15.47 -2.21 17.62
C VAL A 266 14.63 -2.01 18.88
N GLU A 267 14.03 -3.07 19.42
CA GLU A 267 13.30 -3.00 20.70
C GLU A 267 14.22 -2.61 21.87
N GLY A 268 15.50 -3.00 21.78
CA GLY A 268 16.59 -2.60 22.66
C GLY A 268 17.12 -1.18 22.45
N GLY A 269 16.61 -0.44 21.46
CA GLY A 269 16.90 0.98 21.25
C GLY A 269 17.84 1.32 20.09
N LEU A 270 18.11 0.41 19.15
CA LEU A 270 18.92 0.68 17.94
C LEU A 270 18.41 1.91 17.18
N GLN A 271 19.26 2.94 17.04
CA GLN A 271 18.93 4.22 16.40
C GLN A 271 19.52 4.38 14.99
N LEU A 272 20.70 3.78 14.74
CA LEU A 272 21.43 3.94 13.49
C LEU A 272 22.04 2.62 13.03
N ALA A 273 21.81 2.24 11.78
CA ALA A 273 22.52 1.15 11.13
C ALA A 273 23.37 1.67 9.96
N ILE A 274 24.62 1.22 9.82
CA ILE A 274 25.53 1.63 8.75
C ILE A 274 26.04 0.39 8.04
N PHE A 275 25.74 0.28 6.74
CA PHE A 275 26.24 -0.78 5.86
C PHE A 275 27.23 -0.14 4.88
N ASN A 276 28.52 -0.17 5.22
CA ASN A 276 29.53 0.65 4.54
C ASN A 276 30.03 0.04 3.22
N SER A 277 29.90 -1.27 3.01
CA SER A 277 30.52 -1.98 1.89
C SER A 277 29.60 -2.96 1.15
N CYS A 278 28.29 -2.89 1.41
CA CYS A 278 27.31 -3.84 0.88
C CYS A 278 26.45 -3.28 -0.27
N ASP A 279 25.81 -4.17 -1.04
CA ASP A 279 24.71 -3.80 -1.95
C ASP A 279 23.52 -3.28 -1.12
N GLY A 280 23.45 -1.97 -1.02
CA GLY A 280 22.76 -1.31 0.07
C GLY A 280 21.26 -1.12 -0.12
N LEU A 281 20.76 -1.04 -1.36
CA LEU A 281 19.34 -0.80 -1.62
C LEU A 281 18.47 -2.06 -1.43
N GLY A 282 19.01 -3.25 -1.68
CA GLY A 282 18.35 -4.51 -1.32
C GLY A 282 18.20 -4.61 0.20
N ILE A 283 19.33 -4.50 0.90
CA ILE A 283 19.41 -4.55 2.36
C ILE A 283 18.50 -3.51 3.03
N ALA A 284 18.53 -2.25 2.59
CA ALA A 284 17.71 -1.20 3.19
C ALA A 284 16.20 -1.42 3.01
N ARG A 285 15.76 -1.98 1.87
CA ARG A 285 14.35 -2.33 1.65
C ARG A 285 13.90 -3.43 2.60
N GLU A 286 14.72 -4.46 2.76
CA GLU A 286 14.42 -5.56 3.66
C GLU A 286 14.40 -5.11 5.13
N LEU A 287 15.32 -4.22 5.52
CA LEU A 287 15.39 -3.69 6.89
C LEU A 287 14.35 -2.62 7.21
N ALA A 288 13.69 -2.03 6.21
CA ALA A 288 12.72 -0.97 6.44
C ALA A 288 11.49 -1.44 7.25
N ASP A 289 11.10 -2.72 7.17
CA ASP A 289 10.02 -3.29 8.00
C ASP A 289 10.40 -3.41 9.49
N LEU A 290 11.69 -3.29 9.83
CA LEU A 290 12.16 -3.22 11.20
C LEU A 290 12.02 -1.82 11.80
N HIS A 291 11.65 -0.83 10.98
CA HIS A 291 11.44 0.57 11.39
C HIS A 291 12.68 1.23 12.02
N ILE A 292 13.89 0.72 11.76
CA ILE A 292 15.15 1.32 12.23
C ILE A 292 15.13 2.81 11.89
N PRO A 293 15.36 3.73 12.86
CA PRO A 293 15.14 5.15 12.64
C PRO A 293 15.92 5.70 11.44
N GLN A 294 17.20 5.34 11.34
CA GLN A 294 18.09 5.72 10.23
C GLN A 294 18.99 4.55 9.82
N ILE A 295 19.12 4.35 8.51
CA ILE A 295 20.04 3.37 7.90
C ILE A 295 20.87 4.10 6.84
N ILE A 296 22.19 3.96 6.88
CA ILE A 296 23.09 4.44 5.83
C ILE A 296 23.53 3.26 4.98
N VAL A 297 23.32 3.37 3.67
CA VAL A 297 23.65 2.34 2.70
C VAL A 297 24.25 2.93 1.42
N MET A 298 24.82 2.06 0.57
CA MET A 298 25.35 2.44 -0.74
C MET A 298 24.43 1.96 -1.86
N ARG A 299 24.11 2.83 -2.83
CA ARG A 299 23.26 2.48 -3.98
C ARG A 299 23.86 1.41 -4.88
N GLU A 300 25.18 1.41 -4.99
CA GLU A 300 25.97 0.48 -5.78
C GLU A 300 27.21 0.07 -4.98
N PRO A 301 27.85 -1.07 -5.29
CA PRO A 301 29.10 -1.45 -4.68
C PRO A 301 30.19 -0.36 -4.81
N ILE A 302 30.92 -0.13 -3.71
CA ILE A 302 32.01 0.85 -3.67
C ILE A 302 33.37 0.20 -3.39
N PRO A 303 34.48 0.80 -3.86
CA PRO A 303 35.83 0.43 -3.42
C PRO A 303 36.08 0.81 -1.96
N ASP A 304 36.93 0.06 -1.24
CA ASP A 304 37.31 0.34 0.16
C ASP A 304 37.81 1.77 0.38
N VAL A 305 38.59 2.31 -0.55
CA VAL A 305 39.11 3.68 -0.45
C VAL A 305 37.97 4.71 -0.44
N VAL A 306 36.86 4.42 -1.12
CA VAL A 306 35.65 5.26 -1.10
C VAL A 306 34.93 5.03 0.23
N ALA A 307 34.70 3.79 0.63
CA ALA A 307 33.99 3.42 1.87
C ALA A 307 34.64 4.05 3.11
N GLN A 308 35.96 3.89 3.25
CA GLN A 308 36.74 4.44 4.36
C GLN A 308 36.76 5.97 4.34
N LYS A 309 36.88 6.59 3.15
CA LYS A 309 36.88 8.05 3.04
C LYS A 309 35.50 8.62 3.33
N PHE A 310 34.43 7.95 2.91
CA PHE A 310 33.07 8.32 3.27
C PHE A 310 32.87 8.20 4.77
N LEU A 311 33.18 7.04 5.37
CA LEU A 311 33.05 6.79 6.80
C LEU A 311 33.81 7.83 7.64
N GLN A 312 35.07 8.11 7.30
CA GLN A 312 35.86 9.15 7.94
C GLN A 312 35.14 10.50 7.92
N ARG A 313 34.72 10.96 6.74
CA ARG A 313 34.10 12.29 6.59
C ARG A 313 32.71 12.36 7.21
N PHE A 314 31.99 11.25 7.22
CA PHE A 314 30.72 11.11 7.91
C PHE A 314 30.91 11.25 9.43
N LEU A 315 31.83 10.48 10.03
CA LEU A 315 32.09 10.51 11.46
C LEU A 315 32.60 11.90 11.91
N GLU A 316 33.54 12.51 11.17
CA GLU A 316 34.02 13.88 11.41
C GLU A 316 32.84 14.89 11.45
N ALA A 317 31.87 14.74 10.54
CA ALA A 317 30.73 15.64 10.45
C ALA A 317 29.64 15.33 11.49
N PHE A 318 29.38 14.05 11.77
CA PHE A 318 28.36 13.58 12.71
C PHE A 318 28.73 13.94 14.14
N VAL A 319 29.96 13.66 14.57
CA VAL A 319 30.49 14.04 15.89
C VAL A 319 30.54 15.57 16.05
N GLY A 320 30.66 16.32 14.96
CA GLY A 320 30.55 17.79 14.93
C GLY A 320 29.13 18.35 15.10
N GLU A 321 28.24 17.64 15.81
CA GLU A 321 26.86 18.02 16.16
C GLU A 321 25.91 18.22 14.96
N ARG A 322 26.10 17.46 13.89
CA ARG A 322 25.16 17.45 12.76
C ARG A 322 24.16 16.30 12.89
N SER A 323 23.00 16.45 12.26
CA SER A 323 22.11 15.31 11.99
C SER A 323 22.80 14.31 11.06
N VAL A 324 22.37 13.04 11.08
CA VAL A 324 22.85 12.01 10.14
C VAL A 324 22.73 12.48 8.70
N CYS A 325 21.59 13.08 8.31
CA CYS A 325 21.38 13.60 6.97
C CYS A 325 22.46 14.63 6.59
N LEU A 326 22.64 15.68 7.41
CA LEU A 326 23.67 16.69 7.13
C LEU A 326 25.10 16.13 7.17
N ALA A 327 25.37 15.15 8.02
CA ALA A 327 26.67 14.47 8.07
C ALA A 327 26.92 13.68 6.77
N VAL A 328 25.93 12.96 6.25
CA VAL A 328 26.01 12.28 4.94
C VAL A 328 26.21 13.27 3.81
N ARG A 329 25.49 14.41 3.81
CA ARG A 329 25.71 15.49 2.83
C ARG A 329 27.17 15.93 2.81
N ARG A 330 27.72 16.27 3.97
CA ARG A 330 29.10 16.74 4.11
C ARG A 330 30.10 15.68 3.69
N ALA A 331 29.86 14.41 4.04
CA ALA A 331 30.68 13.30 3.60
C ALA A 331 30.72 13.19 2.06
N ARG A 332 29.55 13.29 1.40
CA ARG A 332 29.45 13.29 -0.07
C ARG A 332 30.19 14.45 -0.72
N GLU A 333 30.02 15.67 -0.19
CA GLU A 333 30.76 16.86 -0.66
C GLU A 333 32.29 16.66 -0.57
N LYS A 334 32.78 15.97 0.47
CA LYS A 334 34.23 15.74 0.66
C LYS A 334 34.79 14.60 -0.19
N ILE A 335 34.01 13.55 -0.46
CA ILE A 335 34.42 12.48 -1.38
C ILE A 335 34.34 12.90 -2.86
N HIS A 336 33.80 14.09 -3.18
CA HIS A 336 33.83 14.66 -4.54
C HIS A 336 35.24 14.67 -5.16
N SER A 337 36.29 14.78 -4.34
CA SER A 337 37.69 14.64 -4.77
C SER A 337 38.03 13.30 -5.43
N LEU A 338 37.16 12.30 -5.33
CA LEU A 338 37.29 10.98 -5.96
C LEU A 338 36.53 10.86 -7.29
N GLU A 339 35.67 11.81 -7.66
CA GLU A 339 34.91 11.83 -8.93
C GLU A 339 35.78 11.61 -10.19
N PRO A 340 37.00 12.18 -10.31
CA PRO A 340 37.84 11.93 -11.48
C PRO A 340 38.28 10.48 -11.64
N LYS A 341 38.31 9.71 -10.54
CA LYS A 341 38.66 8.28 -10.53
C LYS A 341 37.43 7.39 -10.58
N PHE A 342 36.33 7.84 -9.99
CA PHE A 342 35.07 7.13 -9.82
C PHE A 342 33.91 8.07 -10.17
N PRO A 343 33.57 8.25 -11.46
CA PRO A 343 32.50 9.15 -11.85
C PRO A 343 31.16 8.69 -11.27
N GLY A 344 30.47 9.58 -10.54
CA GLY A 344 29.22 9.30 -9.84
C GLY A 344 29.39 8.77 -8.41
N VAL A 345 30.61 8.75 -7.85
CA VAL A 345 30.88 8.24 -6.49
C VAL A 345 30.12 9.01 -5.41
N THR A 346 29.85 10.29 -5.63
CA THR A 346 29.07 11.11 -4.70
C THR A 346 27.59 10.71 -4.64
N TRP A 347 27.12 9.88 -5.58
CA TRP A 347 25.72 9.47 -5.68
C TRP A 347 25.39 8.24 -4.87
N LEU A 348 26.40 7.54 -4.37
CA LEU A 348 26.22 6.19 -3.84
C LEU A 348 25.73 6.20 -2.39
N PRO A 349 26.28 7.02 -1.48
CA PRO A 349 25.80 7.03 -0.10
C PRO A 349 24.40 7.65 0.01
N ILE A 350 23.48 6.93 0.65
CA ILE A 350 22.11 7.37 0.86
C ILE A 350 21.60 6.96 2.25
N VAL A 351 20.74 7.81 2.82
CA VAL A 351 20.03 7.53 4.07
C VAL A 351 18.66 6.95 3.74
N PHE A 352 18.33 5.81 4.33
CA PHE A 352 16.95 5.37 4.54
C PHE A 352 16.51 5.85 5.92
N GLN A 353 15.38 6.53 5.99
CA GLN A 353 14.90 7.13 7.23
C GLN A 353 13.44 6.81 7.47
N ASN A 354 13.12 6.45 8.71
CA ASN A 354 11.75 6.44 9.19
C ASN A 354 11.28 7.89 9.39
N PRO A 355 10.31 8.38 8.59
CA PRO A 355 9.88 9.78 8.63
C PRO A 355 9.18 10.15 9.93
N ALA A 356 8.68 9.17 10.68
CA ALA A 356 8.06 9.37 12.00
C ALA A 356 9.07 9.70 13.09
N GLU A 357 10.37 9.47 12.83
CA GLU A 357 11.47 9.77 13.76
C GLU A 357 12.14 11.09 13.44
N LEU A 358 12.58 11.78 14.50
CA LEU A 358 13.44 12.94 14.36
C LEU A 358 14.84 12.50 13.87
N PRO A 359 15.52 13.31 13.04
CA PRO A 359 16.89 13.02 12.63
C PRO A 359 17.80 12.88 13.86
N LEU A 360 18.58 11.81 13.91
CA LEU A 360 19.52 11.58 15.01
C LEU A 360 20.65 12.58 14.85
N THR A 361 20.92 13.37 15.89
CA THR A 361 22.08 14.28 15.90
C THR A 361 23.25 13.65 16.64
N GLY A 362 24.48 14.02 16.28
CA GLY A 362 25.66 13.59 17.04
C GLY A 362 25.68 14.11 18.48
N GLN A 363 24.88 15.13 18.80
CA GLN A 363 24.69 15.59 20.18
C GLN A 363 23.75 14.65 20.94
N ASP A 364 22.63 14.24 20.34
CA ASP A 364 21.71 13.26 20.95
C ASP A 364 22.39 11.90 21.12
N PHE A 365 23.14 11.48 20.10
CA PHE A 365 23.94 10.26 20.13
C PHE A 365 25.00 10.25 21.25
N ARG A 366 25.50 11.43 21.66
CA ARG A 366 26.42 11.58 22.82
C ARG A 366 25.69 11.85 24.14
N ARG A 367 24.50 12.47 24.13
CA ARG A 367 23.68 12.73 25.33
C ARG A 367 22.95 11.49 25.85
N ILE A 368 22.84 10.44 25.02
CA ILE A 368 22.62 9.06 25.47
C ILE A 368 23.77 8.57 26.41
N ALA A 369 24.78 9.41 26.70
CA ALA A 369 25.83 9.14 27.68
C ALA A 369 25.90 10.12 28.88
N THR A 370 24.96 11.05 29.05
CA THR A 370 24.92 11.90 30.25
C THR A 370 23.48 12.12 30.69
N GLY A 371 23.06 11.44 31.76
CA GLY A 371 21.73 11.52 32.35
C GLY A 371 21.41 12.89 32.94
N VAL A 372 21.27 13.91 32.10
CA VAL A 372 20.77 15.23 32.48
C VAL A 372 19.32 15.32 32.03
N ASN A 373 18.41 15.26 33.02
CA ASN A 373 16.99 15.53 32.90
C ASN A 373 16.71 16.77 32.03
N SER A 374 16.18 16.56 30.82
CA SER A 374 15.51 17.61 30.06
C SER A 374 14.10 17.82 30.60
N ASN A 375 13.98 18.38 31.81
CA ASN A 375 12.71 18.87 32.36
C ASN A 375 12.54 20.37 32.12
N GLN A 376 13.02 20.87 30.98
CA GLN A 376 12.72 22.22 30.48
C GLN A 376 12.72 22.27 28.94
N ALA A 377 11.70 21.67 28.32
CA ALA A 377 11.16 22.11 27.02
C ALA A 377 9.75 21.51 26.80
N ASN A 378 8.73 22.30 27.14
CA ASN A 378 7.28 22.15 26.89
C ASN A 378 6.51 21.01 27.60
N PRO A 379 5.26 21.29 28.03
CA PRO A 379 4.58 20.51 29.06
C PRO A 379 4.12 19.14 28.54
N ILE A 380 4.51 18.12 29.28
CA ILE A 380 3.99 16.76 29.22
C ILE A 380 2.52 16.83 29.69
N TYR A 381 1.58 16.48 28.82
CA TYR A 381 0.25 16.08 29.25
C TYR A 381 0.33 14.62 29.72
N GLU A 382 0.25 14.42 31.03
CA GLU A 382 0.09 13.12 31.67
C GLU A 382 -1.20 12.44 31.18
N VAL A 383 -1.08 11.21 30.71
CA VAL A 383 -2.20 10.26 30.62
C VAL A 383 -2.22 9.53 31.98
N PRO A 384 -3.36 9.50 32.71
CA PRO A 384 -3.39 8.89 34.03
C PRO A 384 -3.23 7.36 33.94
N GLU A 385 -2.26 6.82 34.67
CA GLU A 385 -2.14 5.40 34.96
C GLU A 385 -3.31 4.94 35.84
N VAL A 386 -4.04 3.93 35.38
CA VAL A 386 -4.92 3.12 36.24
C VAL A 386 -4.09 1.93 36.71
N GLY A 387 -3.67 1.96 37.98
CA GLY A 387 -3.28 0.75 38.70
C GLY A 387 -4.52 -0.07 39.05
N ASP A 388 -4.42 -1.40 39.02
CA ASP A 388 -4.05 -2.17 40.21
C ASP A 388 -4.31 -3.68 40.01
N GLN A 389 -3.42 -4.47 40.63
CA GLN A 389 -3.63 -5.80 41.23
C GLN A 389 -4.46 -6.89 40.52
N SER A 390 -3.75 -7.96 40.12
CA SER A 390 -4.04 -9.31 40.65
C SER A 390 -2.86 -10.29 40.44
N GLN A 391 -2.15 -10.62 41.52
CA GLN A 391 -1.37 -11.85 41.65
C GLN A 391 -2.32 -13.02 41.97
N ILE A 392 -2.27 -14.15 41.25
CA ILE A 392 -2.56 -15.50 41.80
C ILE A 392 -1.67 -16.56 41.09
N LEU A 393 -1.13 -17.47 41.91
CA LEU A 393 -0.16 -18.56 41.67
C LEU A 393 -0.77 -19.88 41.11
N TRP A 394 0.06 -20.65 40.36
CA TRP A 394 0.24 -22.14 40.23
C TRP A 394 -1.00 -23.06 39.92
N LEU A 395 -1.00 -24.18 39.16
CA LEU A 395 -0.06 -25.18 38.57
C LEU A 395 -0.88 -26.11 37.60
N PRO A 396 -0.28 -27.11 36.89
CA PRO A 396 -0.78 -27.71 35.64
C PRO A 396 -1.57 -29.02 35.80
N THR A 397 -2.30 -29.43 34.75
CA THR A 397 -2.84 -30.80 34.64
C THR A 397 -2.64 -31.41 33.25
N ASN A 398 -1.77 -32.44 33.22
CA ASN A 398 -1.73 -33.55 32.27
C ASN A 398 -3.03 -34.37 32.34
N VAL A 399 -3.63 -34.73 31.18
CA VAL A 399 -4.30 -36.01 30.83
C VAL A 399 -4.41 -35.97 29.29
N GLY A 400 -4.01 -36.93 28.45
CA GLY A 400 -3.98 -38.38 28.53
C GLY A 400 -4.92 -38.92 27.44
N ASN A 401 -4.37 -39.26 26.27
CA ASN A 401 -5.07 -39.93 25.14
C ASN A 401 -5.26 -41.42 25.48
N PRO A 402 -6.43 -42.03 25.20
CA PRO A 402 -6.40 -43.21 24.32
C PRO A 402 -7.69 -43.41 23.48
N TYR A 403 -7.56 -43.83 22.22
CA TYR A 403 -7.90 -45.21 21.76
C TYR A 403 -7.90 -45.35 20.23
N GLN A 404 -7.41 -46.53 19.82
CA GLN A 404 -7.34 -47.06 18.47
C GLN A 404 -8.67 -47.71 18.03
N GLY A 405 -8.96 -47.64 16.72
CA GLY A 405 -9.30 -48.85 15.95
C GLY A 405 -10.73 -49.02 15.42
N GLN A 406 -10.78 -49.38 14.12
CA GLN A 406 -11.80 -50.17 13.38
C GLN A 406 -12.75 -49.44 12.41
N GLN A 407 -12.44 -49.58 11.11
CA GLN A 407 -13.41 -49.71 9.98
C GLN A 407 -14.00 -51.16 9.97
N PRO A 408 -14.97 -51.58 9.11
CA PRO A 408 -15.61 -51.02 7.88
C PRO A 408 -17.18 -51.22 7.91
N PRO A 409 -18.01 -51.25 6.82
CA PRO A 409 -17.77 -51.21 5.37
C PRO A 409 -18.72 -50.31 4.53
N SER A 410 -18.62 -50.54 3.23
CA SER A 410 -18.85 -49.73 2.03
C SER A 410 -20.29 -49.64 1.46
N THR A 411 -20.38 -48.77 0.44
CA THR A 411 -21.32 -48.67 -0.70
C THR A 411 -22.70 -48.05 -0.49
N VAL A 412 -22.91 -46.85 -1.08
CA VAL A 412 -23.93 -46.60 -2.14
C VAL A 412 -23.41 -45.49 -3.08
N VAL A 413 -23.43 -45.77 -4.38
CA VAL A 413 -23.21 -44.84 -5.49
C VAL A 413 -24.50 -44.07 -5.76
N ASN A 414 -24.44 -42.75 -5.96
CA ASN A 414 -25.42 -42.09 -6.82
C ASN A 414 -24.86 -40.89 -7.60
N LYS A 415 -25.34 -40.80 -8.83
CA LYS A 415 -24.87 -39.95 -9.95
C LYS A 415 -25.32 -38.48 -9.79
N GLY A 416 -24.48 -37.56 -10.27
CA GLY A 416 -24.83 -36.16 -10.53
C GLY A 416 -23.79 -35.51 -11.45
N SER A 417 -23.97 -35.64 -12.76
CA SER A 417 -23.17 -35.01 -13.80
C SER A 417 -23.41 -33.50 -13.83
N GLY A 418 -22.38 -32.69 -13.53
CA GLY A 418 -22.43 -31.23 -13.60
C GLY A 418 -22.29 -30.71 -15.04
N PHE A 419 -23.23 -29.87 -15.48
CA PHE A 419 -23.11 -29.10 -16.72
C PHE A 419 -22.31 -27.81 -16.42
N LEU A 420 -21.30 -27.53 -17.25
CA LEU A 420 -20.47 -26.31 -17.20
C LEU A 420 -20.66 -25.53 -18.50
N ILE A 421 -20.69 -24.20 -18.43
CA ILE A 421 -20.69 -23.28 -19.58
C ILE A 421 -19.31 -22.64 -19.74
N THR A 422 -18.79 -22.62 -20.96
CA THR A 422 -17.45 -22.12 -21.25
C THR A 422 -17.54 -20.69 -21.81
N CYS A 423 -16.78 -19.76 -21.22
CA CYS A 423 -16.70 -18.39 -21.75
C CYS A 423 -15.90 -18.33 -23.06
N SER A 424 -15.94 -17.18 -23.75
CA SER A 424 -15.17 -16.97 -24.99
C SER A 424 -13.65 -17.06 -24.84
N HIS A 425 -13.14 -17.08 -23.60
CA HIS A 425 -11.71 -17.24 -23.26
C HIS A 425 -11.37 -18.64 -22.76
N GLY A 426 -12.29 -19.62 -22.87
CA GLY A 426 -12.02 -21.02 -22.55
C GLY A 426 -12.20 -21.42 -21.08
N HIS A 427 -12.54 -20.49 -20.19
CA HIS A 427 -12.81 -20.81 -18.78
C HIS A 427 -14.18 -21.49 -18.59
N GLN A 428 -14.22 -22.53 -17.76
CA GLN A 428 -15.43 -23.26 -17.40
C GLN A 428 -16.14 -22.58 -16.22
N ASN A 429 -17.46 -22.46 -16.30
CA ASN A 429 -18.30 -21.80 -15.30
C ASN A 429 -19.53 -22.66 -15.00
N PRO A 430 -20.10 -22.56 -13.78
CA PRO A 430 -21.39 -23.18 -13.48
C PRO A 430 -22.54 -22.61 -14.35
N VAL A 431 -23.51 -23.45 -14.68
CA VAL A 431 -24.75 -23.01 -15.36
C VAL A 431 -25.56 -22.11 -14.43
N GLY A 432 -25.98 -20.92 -14.90
CA GLY A 432 -26.70 -19.90 -14.12
C GLY A 432 -25.90 -18.62 -13.87
N ASN A 433 -24.58 -18.64 -14.11
CA ASN A 433 -23.76 -17.44 -14.02
C ASN A 433 -23.96 -16.53 -15.23
N ARG A 434 -24.32 -15.26 -14.98
CA ARG A 434 -24.44 -14.24 -16.04
C ARG A 434 -23.07 -13.76 -16.55
N PHE A 435 -22.02 -13.93 -15.74
CA PHE A 435 -20.66 -13.52 -16.05
C PHE A 435 -19.67 -14.62 -15.70
N CYS A 436 -18.58 -14.69 -16.46
CA CYS A 436 -17.48 -15.62 -16.22
C CYS A 436 -16.79 -15.28 -14.90
N ILE A 437 -16.64 -16.27 -14.01
CA ILE A 437 -16.02 -16.09 -12.67
C ILE A 437 -14.52 -15.80 -12.73
N HIS A 438 -13.90 -16.08 -13.87
CA HIS A 438 -12.45 -15.89 -14.07
C HIS A 438 -12.10 -14.61 -14.83
N CYS A 439 -12.95 -14.15 -15.76
CA CYS A 439 -12.63 -12.98 -16.60
C CYS A 439 -13.74 -11.93 -16.70
N GLY A 440 -14.88 -12.11 -16.03
CA GLY A 440 -15.96 -11.13 -15.95
C GLY A 440 -16.79 -10.94 -17.23
N ILE A 441 -16.44 -11.61 -18.33
CA ILE A 441 -17.20 -11.53 -19.59
C ILE A 441 -18.57 -12.19 -19.45
N THR A 442 -19.59 -11.53 -20.03
CA THR A 442 -20.96 -12.03 -20.08
C THR A 442 -21.03 -13.39 -20.78
N LEU A 443 -21.63 -14.36 -20.10
CA LEU A 443 -21.89 -15.69 -20.66
C LEU A 443 -23.19 -15.62 -21.46
N LYS A 444 -23.16 -16.01 -22.74
CA LYS A 444 -24.37 -16.03 -23.58
C LYS A 444 -25.24 -17.23 -23.18
N GLU A 445 -26.42 -16.97 -22.63
CA GLU A 445 -27.44 -18.02 -22.39
C GLU A 445 -27.84 -18.65 -23.73
N GLN A 446 -27.65 -19.96 -23.89
CA GLN A 446 -28.31 -20.72 -24.95
C GLN A 446 -29.69 -21.13 -24.43
N GLU A 447 -30.73 -20.55 -25.03
CA GLU A 447 -32.12 -20.97 -24.85
C GLU A 447 -32.26 -22.46 -25.20
N THR A 448 -32.91 -23.20 -24.30
CA THR A 448 -33.28 -24.60 -24.47
C THR A 448 -34.26 -24.76 -25.63
N GLY A 449 -33.85 -25.42 -26.71
CA GLY A 449 -34.69 -25.75 -27.87
C GLY A 449 -34.45 -27.17 -28.38
N ASN A 450 -35.54 -27.95 -28.43
CA ASN A 450 -35.68 -29.35 -28.86
C ASN A 450 -34.97 -29.77 -30.17
N GLY A 451 -34.61 -31.06 -30.25
CA GLY A 451 -34.83 -31.87 -31.46
C GLY A 451 -33.67 -32.73 -31.99
N ASN A 452 -33.79 -34.05 -31.83
CA ASN A 452 -33.33 -35.17 -32.67
C ASN A 452 -32.13 -35.00 -33.62
N SER A 453 -31.12 -35.89 -33.53
CA SER A 453 -31.01 -37.09 -34.39
C SER A 453 -29.62 -37.76 -34.35
N SER A 454 -29.65 -39.10 -34.29
CA SER A 454 -28.71 -40.08 -34.91
C SER A 454 -27.22 -40.16 -34.47
N LEU A 455 -27.00 -41.03 -33.48
CA LEU A 455 -26.14 -42.25 -33.49
C LEU A 455 -25.78 -42.86 -34.89
N PRO A 456 -24.82 -43.82 -35.06
CA PRO A 456 -23.95 -44.48 -34.04
C PRO A 456 -22.54 -45.04 -34.52
N VAL A 457 -21.86 -45.77 -33.60
CA VAL A 457 -20.91 -46.92 -33.79
C VAL A 457 -19.46 -46.60 -34.28
N GLU A 458 -18.31 -47.19 -33.87
CA GLU A 458 -17.91 -48.52 -33.32
C GLU A 458 -16.55 -48.45 -32.54
N PRO A 459 -16.14 -49.51 -31.78
CA PRO A 459 -15.01 -49.52 -30.82
C PRO A 459 -13.77 -50.35 -31.30
N PRO A 460 -13.03 -51.06 -30.41
CA PRO A 460 -11.64 -50.79 -29.98
C PRO A 460 -10.58 -51.71 -30.65
N PRO A 461 -9.30 -51.73 -30.19
CA PRO A 461 -8.91 -52.90 -29.41
C PRO A 461 -7.92 -52.65 -28.26
N VAL A 462 -7.94 -53.62 -27.35
CA VAL A 462 -7.09 -53.87 -26.17
C VAL A 462 -5.84 -54.64 -26.61
N TRP A 463 -4.65 -54.41 -26.01
CA TRP A 463 -3.81 -55.49 -25.44
C TRP A 463 -2.61 -55.02 -24.60
N SER A 464 -2.54 -55.65 -23.42
CA SER A 464 -1.37 -56.13 -22.67
C SER A 464 -0.39 -55.15 -22.00
N ALA A 465 -0.23 -55.41 -20.71
CA ALA A 465 0.70 -54.79 -19.78
C ALA A 465 2.17 -55.13 -20.07
N SER A 466 3.06 -54.17 -19.80
CA SER A 466 4.39 -54.42 -19.25
C SER A 466 4.82 -53.28 -18.34
N GLN A 467 5.47 -53.63 -17.24
CA GLN A 467 5.88 -52.77 -16.14
C GLN A 467 7.01 -51.82 -16.55
N GLN A 468 6.89 -50.54 -16.20
CA GLN A 468 7.95 -49.75 -15.54
C GLN A 468 7.40 -48.39 -15.10
N GLY A 469 7.75 -48.02 -13.87
CA GLY A 469 7.14 -46.91 -13.16
C GLY A 469 7.43 -45.55 -13.79
N ASN A 470 6.36 -44.76 -13.91
CA ASN A 470 6.40 -43.32 -13.73
C ASN A 470 5.01 -42.89 -13.25
N LYS A 471 4.92 -42.55 -11.95
CA LYS A 471 3.74 -41.87 -11.40
C LYS A 471 3.71 -40.47 -12.02
N ILE A 472 2.94 -40.32 -13.09
CA ILE A 472 2.43 -39.02 -13.50
C ILE A 472 1.48 -38.57 -12.39
N ILE A 473 1.94 -37.64 -11.55
CA ILE A 473 1.08 -36.95 -10.59
C ILE A 473 0.21 -36.00 -11.42
N ALA A 474 -1.05 -36.36 -11.62
CA ALA A 474 -2.07 -35.44 -12.08
C ALA A 474 -2.21 -34.29 -11.06
N PRO A 475 -2.41 -33.03 -11.51
CA PRO A 475 -2.58 -31.91 -10.59
C PRO A 475 -3.83 -32.10 -9.73
N ARG A 476 -3.67 -32.07 -8.41
CA ARG A 476 -4.76 -32.15 -7.44
C ARG A 476 -5.53 -30.82 -7.42
N ASN A 477 -6.79 -30.84 -7.87
CA ASN A 477 -7.79 -29.86 -7.46
C ASN A 477 -8.22 -30.15 -6.03
N VAL A 478 -7.71 -29.40 -5.05
CA VAL A 478 -8.20 -29.39 -3.65
C VAL A 478 -8.35 -27.92 -3.25
N GLY A 479 -9.56 -27.49 -2.89
CA GLY A 479 -9.83 -26.09 -2.55
C GLY A 479 -10.97 -25.91 -1.56
N ILE A 480 -12.16 -26.45 -1.86
CA ILE A 480 -13.39 -26.18 -1.10
C ILE A 480 -13.67 -27.31 -0.09
N ILE A 481 -13.94 -26.94 1.16
CA ILE A 481 -14.40 -27.88 2.20
C ILE A 481 -15.86 -28.27 1.93
N ALA A 482 -16.12 -29.57 1.85
CA ALA A 482 -17.45 -30.09 1.52
C ALA A 482 -18.43 -29.94 2.70
N PRO A 483 -19.72 -29.66 2.43
CA PRO A 483 -20.78 -29.81 3.43
C PRO A 483 -20.71 -31.18 4.12
N GLY A 484 -20.89 -31.18 5.43
CA GLY A 484 -20.78 -32.35 6.30
C GLY A 484 -19.36 -32.62 6.84
N SER A 485 -18.31 -31.98 6.31
CA SER A 485 -16.97 -32.04 6.90
C SER A 485 -16.94 -31.41 8.29
N VAL A 486 -16.13 -31.96 9.19
CA VAL A 486 -15.99 -31.48 10.57
C VAL A 486 -14.59 -30.91 10.77
N LEU A 487 -14.50 -29.65 11.17
CA LEU A 487 -13.25 -28.95 11.48
C LEU A 487 -13.01 -28.88 12.99
N ALA A 488 -11.73 -28.92 13.41
CA ALA A 488 -11.34 -28.97 14.82
C ALA A 488 -12.07 -30.07 15.65
N GLY A 489 -12.59 -31.11 14.98
CA GLY A 489 -13.35 -32.20 15.59
C GLY A 489 -14.80 -31.88 15.99
N HIS A 490 -15.29 -30.64 15.84
CA HIS A 490 -16.63 -30.26 16.30
C HIS A 490 -17.38 -29.22 15.48
N TYR A 491 -16.73 -28.52 14.54
CA TYR A 491 -17.43 -27.60 13.66
C TYR A 491 -17.87 -28.27 12.38
N GLN A 492 -19.15 -28.62 12.26
CA GLN A 492 -19.67 -29.25 11.05
C GLN A 492 -20.05 -28.21 9.99
N ILE A 493 -19.39 -28.22 8.83
CA ILE A 493 -19.69 -27.33 7.71
C ILE A 493 -21.07 -27.66 7.15
N ILE A 494 -21.96 -26.67 7.08
CA ILE A 494 -23.30 -26.80 6.51
C ILE A 494 -23.31 -26.37 5.04
N LYS A 495 -22.76 -25.20 4.74
CA LYS A 495 -22.68 -24.66 3.36
C LYS A 495 -21.63 -23.56 3.26
N ILE A 496 -21.20 -23.27 2.04
CA ILE A 496 -20.42 -22.07 1.73
C ILE A 496 -21.35 -20.84 1.69
N LEU A 497 -20.93 -19.74 2.34
CA LEU A 497 -21.61 -18.45 2.34
C LEU A 497 -21.00 -17.48 1.32
N GLY A 498 -19.68 -17.57 1.09
CA GLY A 498 -18.99 -16.73 0.11
C GLY A 498 -17.58 -17.20 -0.20
N GLN A 499 -17.09 -16.85 -1.39
CA GLN A 499 -15.74 -17.13 -1.85
C GLN A 499 -15.17 -15.84 -2.46
N GLY A 500 -13.98 -15.43 -2.01
CA GLY A 500 -13.33 -14.19 -2.48
C GLY A 500 -11.81 -14.27 -2.45
N GLY A 501 -11.14 -13.18 -2.84
CA GLY A 501 -9.67 -13.14 -2.96
C GLY A 501 -8.88 -13.37 -1.66
N PHE A 502 -9.55 -13.40 -0.50
CA PHE A 502 -8.94 -13.57 0.82
C PHE A 502 -9.27 -14.92 1.47
N GLY A 503 -10.10 -15.76 0.83
CA GLY A 503 -10.50 -17.04 1.40
C GLY A 503 -11.96 -17.41 1.17
N GLU A 504 -12.40 -18.40 1.94
CA GLU A 504 -13.72 -19.03 1.85
C GLU A 504 -14.46 -18.83 3.19
N THR A 505 -15.73 -18.45 3.13
CA THR A 505 -16.57 -18.28 4.31
C THR A 505 -17.65 -19.34 4.32
N TYR A 506 -17.80 -20.05 5.44
CA TYR A 506 -18.72 -21.15 5.62
C TYR A 506 -19.71 -20.88 6.76
N LEU A 507 -20.93 -21.40 6.60
CA LEU A 507 -21.84 -21.63 7.71
C LEU A 507 -21.52 -23.01 8.30
N ALA A 508 -21.39 -23.09 9.62
CA ALA A 508 -21.15 -24.32 10.35
C ALA A 508 -22.00 -24.40 11.62
N GLU A 509 -22.17 -25.61 12.15
CA GLU A 509 -22.74 -25.87 13.48
C GLU A 509 -21.63 -26.27 14.46
N ASP A 510 -21.68 -25.75 15.69
CA ASP A 510 -20.79 -26.18 16.78
C ASP A 510 -21.41 -27.38 17.52
N LEU A 511 -20.89 -28.57 17.26
CA LEU A 511 -21.39 -29.83 17.84
C LEU A 511 -21.02 -30.03 19.31
N HIS A 512 -20.12 -29.21 19.88
CA HIS A 512 -19.78 -29.28 21.30
C HIS A 512 -20.76 -28.51 22.19
N LEU A 513 -21.49 -27.55 21.61
CA LEU A 513 -22.46 -26.75 22.35
C LEU A 513 -23.87 -27.36 22.26
N PRO A 514 -24.64 -27.35 23.36
CA PRO A 514 -25.99 -27.89 23.37
C PRO A 514 -26.89 -27.12 22.38
N GLY A 515 -27.55 -27.88 21.51
CA GLY A 515 -28.43 -27.31 20.49
C GLY A 515 -27.73 -26.92 19.18
N ASN A 516 -26.45 -27.26 19.01
CA ASN A 516 -25.68 -27.09 17.78
C ASN A 516 -25.81 -25.68 17.16
N PRO A 517 -25.45 -24.61 17.90
CA PRO A 517 -25.63 -23.26 17.41
C PRO A 517 -24.83 -23.01 16.12
N ASN A 518 -25.40 -22.21 15.23
CA ASN A 518 -24.76 -21.80 14.00
C ASN A 518 -23.61 -20.81 14.26
N CYS A 519 -22.51 -20.98 13.53
CA CYS A 519 -21.37 -20.08 13.50
C CYS A 519 -20.87 -19.87 12.07
N VAL A 520 -20.14 -18.78 11.86
CA VAL A 520 -19.43 -18.49 10.60
C VAL A 520 -17.98 -18.90 10.75
N ILE A 521 -17.46 -19.65 9.77
CA ILE A 521 -16.05 -20.01 9.69
C ILE A 521 -15.45 -19.33 8.47
N LYS A 522 -14.51 -18.41 8.70
CA LYS A 522 -13.70 -17.82 7.64
C LYS A 522 -12.38 -18.57 7.55
N LYS A 523 -12.18 -19.22 6.42
CA LYS A 523 -10.92 -19.87 6.06
C LYS A 523 -10.09 -18.89 5.25
N LEU A 524 -8.95 -18.46 5.79
CA LEU A 524 -7.96 -17.72 5.00
C LEU A 524 -7.08 -18.70 4.26
N LYS A 525 -6.97 -18.52 2.94
CA LYS A 525 -6.09 -19.31 2.09
C LYS A 525 -4.86 -18.48 1.72
N PRO A 526 -3.66 -18.85 2.20
CA PRO A 526 -2.41 -18.26 1.74
C PRO A 526 -2.26 -18.47 0.22
N ALA A 527 -1.74 -17.47 -0.49
CA ALA A 527 -1.51 -17.56 -1.93
C ALA A 527 -0.43 -18.60 -2.30
N SER A 528 0.42 -18.96 -1.34
CA SER A 528 1.49 -19.93 -1.46
C SER A 528 1.74 -20.63 -0.12
N SER A 529 2.25 -21.86 -0.18
CA SER A 529 2.71 -22.62 0.99
C SER A 529 4.15 -22.27 1.38
N SER A 530 4.72 -21.17 0.86
CA SER A 530 6.05 -20.71 1.28
C SER A 530 6.04 -20.35 2.78
N PRO A 531 7.08 -20.70 3.54
CA PRO A 531 7.14 -20.39 4.97
C PRO A 531 6.93 -18.90 5.30
N GLU A 532 7.40 -18.00 4.43
CA GLU A 532 7.29 -16.54 4.58
C GLU A 532 5.84 -16.06 4.36
N ILE A 533 5.17 -16.55 3.32
CA ILE A 533 3.77 -16.20 3.01
C ILE A 533 2.83 -16.81 4.07
N LEU A 534 3.13 -18.01 4.57
CA LEU A 534 2.42 -18.63 5.68
C LEU A 534 2.57 -17.83 6.99
N GLN A 535 3.77 -17.31 7.28
CA GLN A 535 3.99 -16.50 8.48
C GLN A 535 3.27 -15.15 8.40
N ILE A 536 3.24 -14.53 7.21
CA ILE A 536 2.46 -13.31 6.94
C ILE A 536 0.96 -13.58 7.12
N ALA A 537 0.44 -14.65 6.51
CA ALA A 537 -0.96 -15.04 6.62
C ALA A 537 -1.36 -15.32 8.08
N ARG A 538 -0.49 -16.01 8.84
CA ARG A 538 -0.65 -16.24 10.28
C ARG A 538 -0.74 -14.93 11.06
N ARG A 539 0.19 -14.00 10.84
CA ARG A 539 0.20 -12.71 11.54
C ARG A 539 -1.06 -11.89 11.22
N LEU A 540 -1.50 -11.88 9.97
CA LEU A 540 -2.73 -11.21 9.54
C LEU A 540 -3.96 -11.78 10.26
N PHE A 541 -4.06 -13.10 10.25
CA PHE A 541 -5.12 -13.84 10.91
C PHE A 541 -5.17 -13.59 12.41
N ASP A 542 -4.02 -13.67 13.10
CA ASP A 542 -3.92 -13.40 14.53
C ASP A 542 -4.32 -11.95 14.86
N THR A 543 -4.09 -11.02 13.94
CA THR A 543 -4.45 -9.61 14.15
C THR A 543 -5.95 -9.39 14.09
N GLU A 544 -6.67 -10.03 13.16
CA GLU A 544 -8.14 -9.95 13.10
C GLU A 544 -8.78 -10.56 14.35
N ALA A 545 -8.30 -11.73 14.80
CA ALA A 545 -8.75 -12.35 16.04
C ALA A 545 -8.49 -11.43 17.27
N LYS A 546 -7.31 -10.82 17.37
CA LYS A 546 -6.98 -9.88 18.46
C LYS A 546 -7.88 -8.64 18.49
N ILE A 547 -8.26 -8.11 17.32
CA ILE A 547 -9.16 -6.95 17.24
C ILE A 547 -10.55 -7.30 17.76
N LEU A 548 -11.11 -8.42 17.31
CA LEU A 548 -12.42 -8.85 17.80
C LEU A 548 -12.39 -9.17 19.29
N TYR A 549 -11.31 -9.77 19.77
CA TYR A 549 -11.10 -9.99 21.19
C TYR A 549 -11.03 -8.67 21.98
N GLN A 550 -10.30 -7.67 21.46
CA GLN A 550 -10.19 -6.33 22.08
C GLN A 550 -11.52 -5.58 22.11
N LEU A 551 -12.35 -5.72 21.07
CA LEU A 551 -13.68 -5.10 21.00
C LEU A 551 -14.68 -5.78 21.93
N GLY A 552 -14.41 -7.02 22.36
CA GLY A 552 -15.21 -7.74 23.35
C GLY A 552 -16.64 -7.99 22.88
N GLU A 553 -17.59 -7.92 23.82
CA GLU A 553 -19.01 -8.08 23.51
C GLU A 553 -19.67 -6.76 23.08
N HIS A 554 -20.23 -6.73 21.88
CA HIS A 554 -21.03 -5.61 21.39
C HIS A 554 -22.19 -6.12 20.52
N ASP A 555 -23.39 -5.56 20.68
CA ASP A 555 -24.63 -6.07 20.03
C ASP A 555 -24.60 -6.04 18.49
N GLN A 556 -23.75 -5.18 17.91
CA GLN A 556 -23.64 -4.95 16.46
C GLN A 556 -22.25 -5.29 15.90
N ILE A 557 -21.47 -6.12 16.61
CA ILE A 557 -20.19 -6.68 16.16
C ILE A 557 -20.22 -8.19 16.47
N PRO A 558 -19.95 -9.08 15.50
CA PRO A 558 -19.97 -10.52 15.75
C PRO A 558 -18.98 -10.93 16.83
N ARG A 559 -19.43 -11.77 17.77
CA ARG A 559 -18.54 -12.35 18.77
C ARG A 559 -17.53 -13.30 18.13
N LEU A 560 -16.29 -13.26 18.61
CA LEU A 560 -15.27 -14.26 18.28
C LEU A 560 -15.49 -15.50 19.16
N PHE A 561 -15.69 -16.67 18.54
CA PHE A 561 -15.80 -17.94 19.26
C PHE A 561 -14.45 -18.66 19.35
N ALA A 562 -13.72 -18.71 18.23
CA ALA A 562 -12.41 -19.37 18.17
C ALA A 562 -11.57 -18.83 17.01
N HIS A 563 -10.27 -19.05 17.10
CA HIS A 563 -9.37 -18.97 15.96
C HIS A 563 -8.39 -20.15 16.07
N PHE A 564 -8.17 -20.88 14.98
CA PHE A 564 -7.27 -22.02 14.99
C PHE A 564 -6.61 -22.23 13.63
N GLU A 565 -5.58 -23.07 13.63
CA GLU A 565 -4.89 -23.52 12.43
C GLU A 565 -5.02 -25.03 12.32
N GLU A 566 -5.36 -25.52 11.14
CA GLU A 566 -5.40 -26.95 10.83
C GLU A 566 -4.86 -27.16 9.41
N ASN A 567 -3.91 -28.08 9.23
CA ASN A 567 -3.28 -28.37 7.94
C ASN A 567 -2.67 -27.15 7.22
N GLN A 568 -2.07 -26.22 7.96
CA GLN A 568 -1.51 -24.94 7.45
C GLN A 568 -2.57 -23.99 6.84
N GLU A 569 -3.84 -24.19 7.20
CA GLU A 569 -4.95 -23.32 6.86
C GLU A 569 -5.48 -22.65 8.12
N PHE A 570 -5.92 -21.39 8.00
CA PHE A 570 -6.27 -20.55 9.14
C PHE A 570 -7.78 -20.33 9.19
N TYR A 571 -8.39 -20.56 10.36
CA TYR A 571 -9.85 -20.61 10.53
C TYR A 571 -10.34 -19.69 11.64
N LEU A 572 -11.11 -18.66 11.28
CA LEU A 572 -11.71 -17.71 12.23
C LEU A 572 -13.17 -18.06 12.43
N VAL A 573 -13.57 -18.39 13.66
CA VAL A 573 -14.94 -18.77 14.02
C VAL A 573 -15.64 -17.62 14.72
N GLN A 574 -16.74 -17.17 14.14
CA GLN A 574 -17.50 -16.01 14.60
C GLN A 574 -18.98 -16.34 14.76
N GLU A 575 -19.69 -15.49 15.48
CA GLU A 575 -21.15 -15.50 15.54
C GLU A 575 -21.77 -15.43 14.13
N PHE A 576 -22.76 -16.27 13.88
CA PHE A 576 -23.57 -16.18 12.66
C PHE A 576 -24.65 -15.12 12.80
N ILE A 577 -24.63 -14.14 11.90
CA ILE A 577 -25.65 -13.09 11.83
C ILE A 577 -26.69 -13.47 10.78
N ASP A 578 -27.90 -13.83 11.22
CA ASP A 578 -29.00 -14.09 10.30
C ASP A 578 -29.54 -12.78 9.72
N GLY A 579 -29.18 -12.50 8.47
CA GLY A 579 -29.41 -11.23 7.80
C GLY A 579 -28.98 -11.23 6.34
N GLU A 580 -29.23 -10.11 5.67
CA GLU A 580 -28.73 -9.83 4.31
C GLU A 580 -27.76 -8.65 4.39
N ASP A 581 -26.69 -8.66 3.60
CA ASP A 581 -25.77 -7.53 3.52
C ASP A 581 -26.35 -6.36 2.72
N LEU A 582 -25.87 -5.14 2.99
CA LEU A 582 -26.40 -3.94 2.36
C LEU A 582 -26.19 -3.88 0.84
N SER A 583 -25.32 -4.71 0.23
CA SER A 583 -25.21 -4.75 -1.24
C SER A 583 -26.46 -5.33 -1.90
N GLN A 584 -27.24 -6.13 -1.17
CA GLN A 584 -28.54 -6.65 -1.62
C GLN A 584 -29.67 -5.64 -1.41
N GLU A 585 -29.50 -4.70 -0.46
CA GLU A 585 -30.48 -3.66 -0.17
C GLU A 585 -30.28 -2.42 -1.07
N ILE A 586 -29.04 -1.94 -1.19
CA ILE A 586 -28.65 -0.75 -1.94
C ILE A 586 -28.18 -1.17 -3.34
N ILE A 587 -29.15 -1.45 -4.20
CA ILE A 587 -28.90 -1.86 -5.59
C ILE A 587 -28.80 -0.65 -6.55
N PRO A 588 -27.94 -0.71 -7.58
CA PRO A 588 -27.83 0.34 -8.59
C PRO A 588 -29.16 0.66 -9.27
N GLY A 589 -29.38 1.94 -9.57
CA GLY A 589 -30.60 2.44 -10.20
C GLY A 589 -31.78 2.63 -9.25
N LYS A 590 -31.67 2.20 -7.98
CA LYS A 590 -32.70 2.42 -6.95
C LYS A 590 -32.23 3.49 -5.97
N GLN A 591 -32.98 4.58 -5.90
CA GLN A 591 -32.77 5.66 -4.92
C GLN A 591 -33.53 5.37 -3.62
N MET A 592 -32.85 5.55 -2.50
CA MET A 592 -33.42 5.42 -1.16
C MET A 592 -33.83 6.79 -0.61
N SER A 593 -34.78 6.81 0.32
CA SER A 593 -35.23 8.05 0.94
C SER A 593 -34.16 8.64 1.88
N GLU A 594 -34.21 9.95 2.11
CA GLU A 594 -33.37 10.59 3.13
C GLU A 594 -33.56 9.98 4.52
N SER A 595 -34.79 9.60 4.87
CA SER A 595 -35.07 8.97 6.16
C SER A 595 -34.34 7.64 6.30
N TYR A 596 -34.31 6.83 5.24
CA TYR A 596 -33.57 5.58 5.21
C TYR A 596 -32.07 5.82 5.41
N VAL A 597 -31.50 6.79 4.68
CA VAL A 597 -30.07 7.11 4.76
C VAL A 597 -29.70 7.65 6.14
N ILE A 598 -30.52 8.52 6.73
CA ILE A 598 -30.27 9.06 8.08
C ILE A 598 -30.26 7.94 9.14
N GLU A 599 -31.20 6.99 9.08
CA GLU A 599 -31.23 5.87 10.03
C GLU A 599 -30.06 4.92 9.80
N LEU A 600 -29.70 4.61 8.54
CA LEU A 600 -28.50 3.83 8.20
C LEU A 600 -27.23 4.47 8.76
N LEU A 601 -27.03 5.76 8.52
CA LEU A 601 -25.86 6.49 9.02
C LEU A 601 -25.81 6.45 10.54
N ARG A 602 -26.92 6.71 11.22
CA ARG A 602 -26.97 6.69 12.69
C ARG A 602 -26.63 5.32 13.25
N ASP A 603 -27.19 4.27 12.68
CA ASP A 603 -26.99 2.90 13.12
C ASP A 603 -25.50 2.52 13.05
N VAL A 604 -24.86 2.72 11.90
CA VAL A 604 -23.43 2.40 11.72
C VAL A 604 -22.51 3.33 12.50
N LEU A 605 -22.82 4.64 12.60
CA LEU A 605 -22.00 5.60 13.35
C LEU A 605 -21.94 5.29 14.85
N ASN A 606 -23.03 4.79 15.45
CA ASN A 606 -23.01 4.36 16.86
C ASN A 606 -22.01 3.21 17.08
N VAL A 607 -21.95 2.25 16.14
CA VAL A 607 -20.97 1.15 16.20
C VAL A 607 -19.56 1.67 15.96
N LEU A 608 -19.36 2.57 14.99
CA LEU A 608 -18.04 3.17 14.72
C LEU A 608 -17.53 4.01 15.89
N GLU A 609 -18.40 4.72 16.60
CA GLU A 609 -18.04 5.44 17.83
C GLU A 609 -17.45 4.47 18.87
N PHE A 610 -18.12 3.33 19.12
CA PHE A 610 -17.61 2.29 20.02
C PHE A 610 -16.26 1.72 19.54
N VAL A 611 -16.15 1.38 18.25
CA VAL A 611 -14.91 0.85 17.65
C VAL A 611 -13.75 1.84 17.80
N HIS A 612 -13.99 3.12 17.52
CA HIS A 612 -12.97 4.17 17.58
C HIS A 612 -12.56 4.49 19.02
N GLN A 613 -13.47 4.42 20.00
CA GLN A 613 -13.14 4.54 21.42
C GLN A 613 -12.16 3.46 21.91
N HIS A 614 -12.19 2.28 21.28
CA HIS A 614 -11.23 1.20 21.54
C HIS A 614 -9.93 1.34 20.74
N ASN A 615 -9.67 2.48 20.08
CA ASN A 615 -8.51 2.71 19.21
C ASN A 615 -8.42 1.73 18.02
N VAL A 616 -9.54 1.16 17.59
CA VAL A 616 -9.62 0.31 16.40
C VAL A 616 -10.13 1.15 15.23
N ILE A 617 -9.63 0.86 14.02
CA ILE A 617 -10.15 1.41 12.76
C ILE A 617 -10.64 0.23 11.94
N HIS A 618 -11.85 0.31 11.38
CA HIS A 618 -12.44 -0.80 10.63
C HIS A 618 -11.75 -1.02 9.28
N ARG A 619 -11.42 0.08 8.57
CA ARG A 619 -10.66 0.14 7.31
C ARG A 619 -11.34 -0.39 6.04
N ASP A 620 -12.43 -1.15 6.14
CA ASP A 620 -13.15 -1.67 4.97
C ASP A 620 -14.66 -1.46 5.08
N ILE A 621 -15.10 -0.23 5.39
CA ILE A 621 -16.53 0.10 5.44
C ILE A 621 -17.11 0.16 4.02
N LYS A 622 -17.99 -0.79 3.70
CA LYS A 622 -18.69 -0.91 2.41
C LYS A 622 -19.98 -1.73 2.59
N PRO A 623 -20.91 -1.71 1.61
CA PRO A 623 -22.20 -2.39 1.75
C PRO A 623 -22.11 -3.89 2.05
N SER A 624 -21.15 -4.62 1.46
CA SER A 624 -21.01 -6.07 1.70
C SER A 624 -20.54 -6.43 3.11
N ASN A 625 -20.05 -5.46 3.89
CA ASN A 625 -19.54 -5.68 5.24
C ASN A 625 -20.52 -5.17 6.32
N LEU A 626 -21.76 -4.87 5.95
CA LEU A 626 -22.81 -4.40 6.84
C LEU A 626 -24.04 -5.31 6.65
N ILE A 627 -24.31 -6.18 7.63
CA ILE A 627 -25.45 -7.12 7.58
C ILE A 627 -26.64 -6.53 8.33
N ARG A 628 -27.80 -6.43 7.66
CA ARG A 628 -29.06 -6.12 8.33
C ARG A 628 -29.62 -7.38 8.98
N ARG A 629 -29.52 -7.44 10.31
CA ARG A 629 -29.99 -8.56 11.13
C ARG A 629 -31.52 -8.67 11.09
N LYS A 630 -32.06 -9.84 10.75
CA LYS A 630 -33.50 -10.05 10.54
C LYS A 630 -34.36 -9.81 11.79
N PRO A 631 -33.99 -10.29 12.99
CA PRO A 631 -34.87 -10.17 14.16
C PRO A 631 -35.21 -8.74 14.58
N ASP A 632 -34.28 -7.79 14.44
CA ASP A 632 -34.45 -6.41 14.95
C ASP A 632 -34.13 -5.31 13.94
N GLY A 633 -33.65 -5.67 12.75
CA GLY A 633 -33.35 -4.74 11.66
C GLY A 633 -32.08 -3.91 11.84
N LYS A 634 -31.27 -4.17 12.88
CA LYS A 634 -30.02 -3.46 13.14
C LYS A 634 -28.92 -3.87 12.17
N LEU A 635 -28.03 -2.94 11.86
CA LEU A 635 -26.84 -3.20 11.06
C LEU A 635 -25.70 -3.73 11.93
N VAL A 636 -25.15 -4.87 11.56
CA VAL A 636 -24.00 -5.50 12.19
C VAL A 636 -22.79 -5.30 11.30
N ILE A 637 -21.71 -4.73 11.85
CA ILE A 637 -20.44 -4.54 11.13
C ILE A 637 -19.63 -5.83 11.18
N ILE A 638 -19.26 -6.34 10.01
CA ILE A 638 -18.42 -7.54 9.87
C ILE A 638 -17.10 -7.20 9.16
N ASP A 639 -16.12 -8.11 9.22
CA ASP A 639 -14.87 -8.05 8.44
C ASP A 639 -13.97 -6.83 8.73
N PHE A 640 -13.37 -6.80 9.93
CA PHE A 640 -12.36 -5.79 10.28
C PHE A 640 -11.12 -5.97 9.40
N GLY A 641 -10.93 -5.05 8.44
CA GLY A 641 -10.16 -5.23 7.20
C GLY A 641 -8.63 -5.31 7.31
N VAL A 642 -8.08 -5.80 8.41
CA VAL A 642 -6.63 -5.86 8.65
C VAL A 642 -5.94 -6.91 7.79
N ALA A 643 -6.63 -7.99 7.42
CA ALA A 643 -6.13 -9.02 6.51
C ALA A 643 -5.92 -8.54 5.06
N LYS A 644 -6.49 -7.39 4.66
CA LYS A 644 -6.50 -6.96 3.24
C LYS A 644 -5.26 -6.18 2.81
N GLU A 645 -4.53 -5.60 3.77
CA GLU A 645 -3.40 -4.70 3.48
C GLU A 645 -2.08 -5.45 3.24
N ILE A 646 -1.86 -6.59 3.92
CA ILE A 646 -0.60 -7.35 3.78
C ILE A 646 -0.67 -8.39 2.63
N THR A 647 -1.86 -8.86 2.22
CA THR A 647 -1.99 -9.74 1.04
C THR A 647 -1.68 -9.01 -0.26
N ASN A 648 -1.97 -7.70 -0.35
CA ASN A 648 -1.51 -6.86 -1.46
C ASN A 648 0.02 -6.70 -1.51
N LEU A 649 0.70 -6.99 -0.40
CA LEU A 649 2.16 -7.06 -0.35
C LEU A 649 2.66 -8.47 -0.74
N ALA A 650 1.92 -9.53 -0.39
CA ALA A 650 2.27 -10.93 -0.66
C ALA A 650 1.95 -11.44 -2.09
N ALA A 651 0.96 -10.84 -2.77
CA ALA A 651 0.62 -11.18 -4.16
C ALA A 651 1.67 -10.72 -5.20
N ASN A 652 2.70 -9.98 -4.78
CA ASN A 652 3.79 -9.51 -5.66
C ASN A 652 4.90 -10.56 -5.89
N THR A 653 4.69 -11.81 -5.48
CA THR A 653 5.74 -12.85 -5.48
C THR A 653 5.72 -13.74 -6.73
N GLU A 654 4.70 -13.63 -7.59
CA GLU A 654 4.65 -14.32 -8.87
C GLU A 654 4.23 -13.33 -9.96
N ASN A 655 4.88 -13.39 -11.13
CA ASN A 655 4.62 -12.59 -12.35
C ASN A 655 3.20 -12.77 -12.95
N GLN A 656 2.16 -12.84 -12.12
CA GLN A 656 0.80 -12.60 -12.55
C GLN A 656 0.65 -11.07 -12.67
N PRO A 657 0.05 -10.56 -13.78
CA PRO A 657 -0.33 -9.15 -13.83
C PRO A 657 -1.11 -8.86 -12.56
N MET A 658 -0.91 -7.69 -11.94
CA MET A 658 -1.70 -7.24 -10.80
C MET A 658 -3.17 -7.54 -11.09
N THR A 659 -3.67 -8.68 -10.58
CA THR A 659 -5.05 -8.75 -10.18
C THR A 659 -5.03 -7.84 -8.99
N ILE A 660 -5.24 -6.55 -9.29
CA ILE A 660 -5.80 -5.56 -8.39
C ILE A 660 -6.60 -6.41 -7.41
N ALA A 661 -6.18 -6.53 -6.15
CA ALA A 661 -7.14 -6.96 -5.17
C ALA A 661 -8.16 -5.84 -5.24
N ILE A 662 -9.22 -6.12 -6.00
CA ILE A 662 -10.30 -5.23 -6.43
C ILE A 662 -10.98 -4.82 -5.13
N GLY A 663 -10.35 -3.90 -4.41
CA GLY A 663 -10.97 -3.12 -3.36
C GLY A 663 -12.14 -2.45 -4.06
N THR A 664 -13.34 -2.75 -3.59
CA THR A 664 -14.60 -2.32 -4.19
C THR A 664 -14.50 -0.82 -4.51
N GLN A 665 -14.42 -0.48 -5.80
CA GLN A 665 -13.96 0.83 -6.26
C GLN A 665 -14.82 1.96 -5.67
N GLY A 666 -14.17 2.92 -5.00
CA GLY A 666 -14.76 4.19 -4.56
C GLY A 666 -15.26 4.30 -3.12
N TYR A 667 -15.14 3.27 -2.26
CA TYR A 667 -15.46 3.40 -0.82
C TYR A 667 -14.24 3.75 0.05
N PHE A 668 -13.02 3.51 -0.43
CA PHE A 668 -11.82 3.83 0.33
C PHE A 668 -11.54 5.32 0.34
N ALA A 669 -11.21 5.85 1.52
CA ALA A 669 -10.72 7.21 1.63
C ALA A 669 -9.33 7.33 0.96
N PRO A 670 -8.99 8.50 0.38
CA PRO A 670 -7.69 8.70 -0.28
C PRO A 670 -6.48 8.33 0.60
N GLU A 671 -6.51 8.64 1.90
CA GLU A 671 -5.44 8.28 2.85
C GLU A 671 -5.35 6.78 3.15
N GLN A 672 -6.45 6.03 3.03
CA GLN A 672 -6.43 4.56 3.15
C GLN A 672 -5.73 3.93 1.95
N MET A 673 -5.96 4.47 0.75
CA MET A 673 -5.24 4.05 -0.46
C MET A 673 -3.73 4.31 -0.35
N ARG A 674 -3.33 5.26 0.51
CA ARG A 674 -1.93 5.60 0.83
C ARG A 674 -1.34 4.79 2.01
N GLY A 675 -2.09 3.82 2.56
CA GLY A 675 -1.69 2.99 3.70
C GLY A 675 -1.65 3.75 5.04
N GLN A 676 -2.39 4.86 5.15
CA GLN A 676 -2.47 5.70 6.35
C GLN A 676 -3.92 5.84 6.82
N PRO A 677 -4.60 4.74 7.16
CA PRO A 677 -5.98 4.80 7.65
C PRO A 677 -6.08 5.61 8.95
N ARG A 678 -7.17 6.37 9.07
CA ARG A 678 -7.55 7.14 10.26
C ARG A 678 -8.96 6.73 10.68
N MET A 679 -9.37 7.08 11.89
CA MET A 679 -10.75 6.84 12.36
C MET A 679 -11.77 7.50 11.42
N ASN A 680 -11.50 8.74 11.00
CA ASN A 680 -12.37 9.45 10.05
C ASN A 680 -12.27 8.94 8.60
N SER A 681 -11.44 7.94 8.30
CA SER A 681 -11.50 7.18 7.05
C SER A 681 -12.73 6.27 7.00
N ASP A 682 -13.13 5.66 8.12
CA ASP A 682 -14.37 4.87 8.20
C ASP A 682 -15.61 5.76 7.97
N ILE A 683 -15.55 7.02 8.42
CA ILE A 683 -16.58 8.04 8.18
C ILE A 683 -16.73 8.34 6.69
N TYR A 684 -15.62 8.43 5.95
CA TYR A 684 -15.64 8.61 4.50
C TYR A 684 -16.34 7.44 3.81
N GLY A 685 -15.93 6.21 4.12
CA GLY A 685 -16.54 5.01 3.54
C GLY A 685 -18.04 4.94 3.80
N LEU A 686 -18.47 5.26 5.04
CA LEU A 686 -19.88 5.35 5.38
C LEU A 686 -20.62 6.48 4.65
N GLY A 687 -19.98 7.63 4.47
CA GLY A 687 -20.51 8.74 3.68
C GLY A 687 -20.74 8.34 2.22
N MET A 688 -19.82 7.58 1.63
CA MET A 688 -19.95 7.04 0.28
C MET A 688 -21.12 6.07 0.14
N ILE A 689 -21.38 5.22 1.15
CA ILE A 689 -22.57 4.36 1.20
C ILE A 689 -23.85 5.21 1.24
N GLY A 690 -23.87 6.27 2.04
CA GLY A 690 -25.00 7.20 2.12
C GLY A 690 -25.28 7.90 0.78
N ILE A 691 -24.24 8.35 0.08
CA ILE A 691 -24.35 8.97 -1.25
C ILE A 691 -24.83 7.96 -2.29
N GLN A 692 -24.29 6.73 -2.28
CA GLN A 692 -24.74 5.65 -3.15
C GLN A 692 -26.23 5.37 -2.93
N ALA A 693 -26.68 5.29 -1.68
CA ALA A 693 -28.08 5.05 -1.35
C ALA A 693 -29.00 6.16 -1.87
N LEU A 694 -28.61 7.43 -1.79
CA LEU A 694 -29.41 8.55 -2.31
C LEU A 694 -29.43 8.61 -3.84
N THR A 695 -28.29 8.38 -4.47
CA THR A 695 -28.14 8.54 -5.93
C THR A 695 -28.56 7.31 -6.71
N GLY A 696 -28.47 6.12 -6.09
CA GLY A 696 -28.56 4.84 -6.78
C GLY A 696 -27.36 4.57 -7.69
N VAL A 697 -26.26 5.32 -7.56
CA VAL A 697 -25.07 5.24 -8.42
C VAL A 697 -23.91 4.69 -7.60
N TYR A 698 -23.16 3.74 -8.18
CA TYR A 698 -21.94 3.26 -7.52
C TYR A 698 -20.90 4.37 -7.34
N PRO A 699 -20.14 4.39 -6.23
CA PRO A 699 -19.13 5.40 -5.97
C PRO A 699 -18.18 5.72 -7.14
N TYR A 700 -17.64 4.71 -7.81
CA TYR A 700 -16.70 4.88 -8.93
C TYR A 700 -17.31 5.49 -10.20
N ASN A 701 -18.65 5.57 -10.28
CA ASN A 701 -19.37 6.20 -11.40
C ASN A 701 -19.86 7.62 -11.04
N LEU A 702 -19.58 8.11 -9.82
CA LEU A 702 -19.94 9.47 -9.44
C LEU A 702 -18.99 10.45 -10.14
N PRO A 703 -19.51 11.56 -10.70
CA PRO A 703 -18.65 12.55 -11.34
C PRO A 703 -17.83 13.29 -10.29
N GLU A 704 -16.58 13.62 -10.63
CA GLU A 704 -15.67 14.38 -9.78
C GLU A 704 -15.43 15.78 -10.36
N ASP A 705 -15.16 16.74 -9.49
CA ASP A 705 -14.70 18.07 -9.90
C ASP A 705 -13.23 18.00 -10.37
N PRO A 706 -12.91 18.31 -11.63
CA PRO A 706 -11.55 18.14 -12.15
C PRO A 706 -10.48 19.04 -11.51
N ALA A 707 -10.87 20.13 -10.83
CA ALA A 707 -9.94 21.06 -10.20
C ALA A 707 -9.65 20.70 -8.74
N THR A 708 -10.57 20.01 -8.07
CA THR A 708 -10.46 19.69 -6.64
C THR A 708 -10.42 18.20 -6.33
N GLY A 709 -10.82 17.33 -7.26
CA GLY A 709 -10.95 15.89 -7.04
C GLY A 709 -12.07 15.52 -6.06
N GLU A 710 -12.97 16.46 -5.75
CA GLU A 710 -14.10 16.25 -4.85
C GLU A 710 -15.31 15.69 -5.61
N ILE A 711 -16.11 14.86 -4.96
CA ILE A 711 -17.22 14.15 -5.59
C ILE A 711 -18.42 15.09 -5.78
N ASN A 712 -18.90 15.19 -7.02
CA ASN A 712 -20.06 16.01 -7.41
C ASN A 712 -21.34 15.17 -7.53
N TRP A 713 -21.83 14.64 -6.41
CA TRP A 713 -22.97 13.72 -6.39
C TRP A 713 -24.35 14.39 -6.35
N ARG A 714 -24.42 15.66 -5.92
CA ARG A 714 -25.71 16.35 -5.64
C ARG A 714 -26.60 16.52 -6.86
N THR A 715 -26.04 16.51 -8.07
CA THR A 715 -26.81 16.58 -9.32
C THR A 715 -27.59 15.30 -9.61
N GLN A 716 -27.25 14.20 -8.93
CA GLN A 716 -27.80 12.85 -9.17
C GLN A 716 -28.86 12.42 -8.13
N ALA A 717 -29.18 13.26 -7.14
CA ALA A 717 -30.16 12.93 -6.09
C ALA A 717 -30.96 14.15 -5.63
N GLN A 718 -32.22 13.93 -5.26
CA GLN A 718 -33.01 14.92 -4.53
C GLN A 718 -32.75 14.76 -3.04
N VAL A 719 -32.14 15.77 -2.41
CA VAL A 719 -31.72 15.72 -1.02
C VAL A 719 -31.83 17.09 -0.35
N SER A 720 -32.18 17.11 0.93
CA SER A 720 -32.26 18.32 1.73
C SER A 720 -30.89 18.98 1.86
N PRO A 721 -30.80 20.32 1.81
CA PRO A 721 -29.52 21.03 1.95
C PRO A 721 -28.80 20.74 3.27
N LYS A 722 -29.50 20.24 4.29
CA LYS A 722 -28.88 19.87 5.56
C LYS A 722 -28.20 18.51 5.48
N LEU A 723 -28.89 17.46 5.03
CA LEU A 723 -28.28 16.13 4.88
C LEU A 723 -27.15 16.16 3.84
N ALA A 724 -27.34 16.90 2.75
CA ALA A 724 -26.31 17.05 1.72
C ALA A 724 -25.03 17.71 2.25
N ARG A 725 -25.11 18.64 3.21
CA ARG A 725 -23.92 19.24 3.82
C ARG A 725 -23.19 18.28 4.75
N ILE A 726 -23.93 17.44 5.45
CA ILE A 726 -23.35 16.40 6.31
C ILE A 726 -22.59 15.40 5.44
N LEU A 727 -23.23 14.88 4.38
CA LEU A 727 -22.58 13.93 3.46
C LEU A 727 -21.36 14.53 2.76
N ASP A 728 -21.45 15.76 2.23
CA ASP A 728 -20.28 16.46 1.65
C ASP A 728 -19.12 16.54 2.65
N LYS A 729 -19.40 16.87 3.92
CA LYS A 729 -18.37 16.95 4.95
C LYS A 729 -17.83 15.56 5.32
N MET A 730 -18.65 14.50 5.31
CA MET A 730 -18.18 13.14 5.53
C MET A 730 -17.22 12.66 4.44
N VAL A 731 -17.40 13.10 3.19
CA VAL A 731 -16.63 12.60 2.04
C VAL A 731 -15.58 13.57 1.49
N ARG A 732 -15.15 14.57 2.28
CA ARG A 732 -14.04 15.44 1.88
C ARG A 732 -12.79 14.63 1.56
N SER A 733 -12.14 14.93 0.45
CA SER A 733 -10.90 14.27 0.03
C SER A 733 -9.80 14.53 1.07
N ASN A 734 -9.70 15.76 1.57
CA ASN A 734 -8.84 16.08 2.71
C ASN A 734 -9.50 15.64 4.03
N PHE A 735 -8.91 14.64 4.70
CA PHE A 735 -9.41 14.12 5.97
C PHE A 735 -9.51 15.16 7.08
N ARG A 736 -8.77 16.28 7.02
CA ARG A 736 -8.83 17.37 8.01
C ARG A 736 -10.08 18.23 7.89
N GLU A 737 -10.70 18.22 6.71
CA GLU A 737 -11.92 18.96 6.45
C GLU A 737 -13.18 18.13 6.73
N ARG A 738 -13.00 16.84 7.03
CA ARG A 738 -14.07 15.96 7.49
C ARG A 738 -14.41 16.20 8.95
N TYR A 739 -15.46 15.51 9.40
CA TYR A 739 -15.66 15.28 10.83
C TYR A 739 -14.46 14.55 11.43
N GLU A 740 -14.07 14.95 12.63
CA GLU A 740 -12.94 14.34 13.33
C GLU A 740 -13.34 12.99 13.95
N SER A 741 -14.60 12.86 14.37
CA SER A 741 -15.12 11.66 15.04
C SER A 741 -16.55 11.30 14.60
N ALA A 742 -16.94 10.04 14.79
CA ALA A 742 -18.31 9.58 14.54
C ALA A 742 -19.35 10.34 15.39
N THR A 743 -18.98 10.72 16.62
CA THR A 743 -19.78 11.51 17.55
C THR A 743 -20.22 12.85 16.94
N GLU A 744 -19.32 13.56 16.26
CA GLU A 744 -19.66 14.85 15.63
C GLU A 744 -20.71 14.68 14.53
N VAL A 745 -20.61 13.60 13.73
CA VAL A 745 -21.59 13.29 12.68
C VAL A 745 -22.96 13.00 13.31
N LEU A 746 -23.00 12.21 14.38
CA LEU A 746 -24.22 11.87 15.12
C LEU A 746 -24.91 13.12 15.70
N GLN A 747 -24.14 14.09 16.20
CA GLN A 747 -24.67 15.37 16.70
C GLN A 747 -25.35 16.19 15.59
N ASP A 748 -24.73 16.29 14.43
CA ASP A 748 -25.29 17.01 13.27
C ASP A 748 -26.52 16.28 12.70
N LEU A 749 -26.53 14.95 12.66
CA LEU A 749 -27.70 14.15 12.25
C LEU A 749 -28.88 14.31 13.23
N THR A 750 -28.61 14.37 14.54
CA THR A 750 -29.65 14.55 15.57
C THR A 750 -30.34 15.91 15.46
N SER A 751 -29.58 16.95 15.08
CA SER A 751 -30.08 18.30 14.85
C SER A 751 -31.07 18.39 13.68
N LEU A 752 -31.02 17.44 12.72
CA LEU A 752 -32.02 17.32 11.65
C LEU A 752 -33.41 16.97 12.19
N ARG A 753 -33.49 15.99 13.12
CA ARG A 753 -34.75 15.49 13.68
C ARG A 753 -35.46 16.53 14.56
N ARG A 754 -34.68 17.33 15.29
CA ARG A 754 -35.19 18.40 16.17
C ARG A 754 -35.87 19.54 15.40
N THR A 755 -35.44 19.83 14.17
CA THR A 755 -36.09 20.87 13.33
C THR A 755 -37.47 20.43 12.84
N VAL A 756 -37.69 19.13 12.62
CA VAL A 756 -38.97 18.59 12.12
C VAL A 756 -40.03 18.55 13.24
N LEU A 757 -39.62 18.32 14.50
CA LEU A 757 -40.53 18.24 15.65
C LEU A 757 -40.81 19.59 16.32
N ALA A 758 -40.02 20.64 16.04
CA ALA A 758 -40.14 21.95 16.66
C ALA A 758 -41.01 22.96 15.85
N SER A 759 -41.95 22.48 15.05
CA SER A 759 -43.02 23.35 14.50
C SER A 759 -44.29 23.20 15.34
N PRO A 760 -44.51 24.01 16.39
CA PRO A 760 -45.85 24.22 16.90
C PRO A 760 -46.60 25.11 15.92
N SER A 761 -47.78 24.64 15.52
CA SER A 761 -48.80 25.46 14.89
C SER A 761 -49.04 26.71 15.74
N THR A 762 -48.77 27.89 15.19
CA THR A 762 -49.42 29.11 15.64
C THR A 762 -49.72 29.96 14.42
N THR A 763 -50.95 29.80 13.96
CA THR A 763 -51.69 30.78 13.19
C THR A 763 -51.57 32.14 13.89
N GLN A 764 -50.84 33.08 13.29
CA GLN A 764 -51.16 34.50 13.44
C GLN A 764 -51.25 35.11 12.07
N ILE A 765 -52.46 35.54 11.75
CA ILE A 765 -52.80 36.45 10.67
C ILE A 765 -52.38 37.86 11.14
N PRO A 766 -51.61 38.61 10.33
CA PRO A 766 -51.81 40.05 10.30
C PRO A 766 -52.40 40.47 8.96
N SER A 767 -53.48 41.21 9.10
CA SER A 767 -54.29 41.89 8.10
C SER A 767 -53.49 42.76 7.12
N THR A 768 -53.89 42.61 5.87
CA THR A 768 -53.73 43.46 4.68
C THR A 768 -53.38 44.94 4.90
N THR A 769 -52.39 45.42 4.14
CA THR A 769 -52.59 46.63 3.31
C THR A 769 -51.75 46.53 2.03
N LYS A 770 -52.44 46.60 0.88
CA LYS A 770 -51.86 46.60 -0.47
C LYS A 770 -51.16 47.93 -0.75
N ILE A 771 -49.92 47.90 -1.21
CA ILE A 771 -49.38 48.90 -2.15
C ILE A 771 -48.73 48.14 -3.30
N TYR A 772 -49.33 48.29 -4.47
CA TYR A 772 -48.94 47.68 -5.74
C TYR A 772 -47.94 48.62 -6.41
N ASN A 773 -46.73 48.14 -6.73
CA ASN A 773 -45.94 48.78 -7.78
C ASN A 773 -45.26 47.75 -8.68
N ARG A 774 -45.61 47.86 -9.96
CA ARG A 774 -45.17 47.05 -11.10
C ARG A 774 -43.68 47.30 -11.38
N SER A 775 -42.91 46.25 -11.64
CA SER A 775 -42.25 46.05 -12.95
C SER A 775 -41.28 44.87 -12.91
N VAL A 776 -41.09 44.28 -14.11
CA VAL A 776 -40.02 43.34 -14.49
C VAL A 776 -40.25 41.84 -14.26
N TRP A 777 -41.40 41.26 -14.68
CA TRP A 777 -41.47 39.82 -15.05
C TRP A 777 -42.63 39.54 -16.03
N THR A 778 -42.52 39.92 -17.32
CA THR A 778 -43.43 39.40 -18.38
C THR A 778 -42.78 39.26 -19.78
N ASN A 779 -41.46 39.21 -19.92
CA ASN A 779 -40.82 39.23 -21.26
C ASN A 779 -39.94 38.03 -21.63
N LEU A 780 -39.96 36.93 -20.86
CA LEU A 780 -39.20 35.72 -21.25
C LEU A 780 -40.07 34.71 -22.02
N SER A 781 -41.31 34.51 -21.60
CA SER A 781 -42.21 33.53 -22.21
C SER A 781 -42.60 33.90 -23.65
N ILE A 782 -42.86 35.19 -23.91
CA ILE A 782 -43.26 35.67 -25.25
C ILE A 782 -42.10 35.57 -26.25
N ARG A 783 -40.85 35.77 -25.80
CA ARG A 783 -39.67 35.66 -26.67
C ARG A 783 -39.38 34.22 -27.08
N ILE A 784 -39.61 33.26 -26.19
CA ILE A 784 -39.46 31.83 -26.49
C ILE A 784 -40.51 31.39 -27.51
N TYR A 785 -41.78 31.81 -27.37
CA TYR A 785 -42.83 31.48 -28.34
C TYR A 785 -42.60 32.09 -29.73
N LEU A 786 -42.03 33.29 -29.82
CA LEU A 786 -41.69 33.92 -31.11
C LEU A 786 -40.52 33.22 -31.82
N ILE A 787 -39.52 32.74 -31.09
CA ILE A 787 -38.37 32.02 -31.66
C ILE A 787 -38.81 30.63 -32.14
N VAL A 788 -39.62 29.91 -31.35
CA VAL A 788 -40.17 28.60 -31.77
C VAL A 788 -41.09 28.75 -32.99
N GLY A 789 -41.88 29.83 -33.06
CA GLY A 789 -42.71 30.13 -34.22
C GLY A 789 -41.92 30.41 -35.50
N LEU A 790 -40.80 31.15 -35.42
CA LEU A 790 -39.94 31.44 -36.56
C LEU A 790 -39.20 30.18 -37.08
N ILE A 791 -38.79 29.29 -36.19
CA ILE A 791 -38.15 28.02 -36.58
C ILE A 791 -39.16 27.11 -37.28
N ALA A 792 -40.39 27.02 -36.77
CA ALA A 792 -41.46 26.25 -37.40
C ALA A 792 -41.84 26.79 -38.80
N LEU A 793 -41.85 28.11 -38.96
CA LEU A 793 -42.13 28.74 -40.26
C LEU A 793 -41.01 28.48 -41.28
N SER A 794 -39.75 28.49 -40.85
CA SER A 794 -38.60 28.20 -41.72
C SER A 794 -38.61 26.75 -42.23
N PHE A 795 -39.01 25.80 -41.38
CA PHE A 795 -39.15 24.39 -41.74
C PHE A 795 -40.29 24.17 -42.74
N LEU A 796 -41.42 24.87 -42.58
CA LEU A 796 -42.53 24.81 -43.52
C LEU A 796 -42.18 25.39 -44.89
N THR A 797 -41.37 26.47 -44.94
CA THR A 797 -40.91 27.03 -46.21
C THR A 797 -39.89 26.14 -46.92
N ALA A 798 -39.01 25.46 -46.19
CA ALA A 798 -38.05 24.51 -46.76
C ALA A 798 -38.75 23.26 -47.32
N LEU A 799 -39.79 22.78 -46.64
CA LEU A 799 -40.58 21.64 -47.10
C LEU A 799 -41.41 21.96 -48.35
N ALA A 800 -41.94 23.19 -48.45
CA ALA A 800 -42.67 23.65 -49.64
C ALA A 800 -41.76 23.76 -50.88
N LEU A 801 -40.48 24.18 -50.71
CA LEU A 801 -39.51 24.26 -51.80
C LEU A 801 -39.07 22.89 -52.35
N LEU A 802 -39.09 21.85 -51.52
CA LEU A 802 -38.79 20.48 -51.95
C LEU A 802 -39.96 19.82 -52.73
N THR A 803 -41.19 20.33 -52.59
CA THR A 803 -42.37 19.82 -53.30
C THR A 803 -42.59 20.43 -54.69
N PHE A 804 -41.87 21.49 -55.06
CA PHE A 804 -42.03 22.22 -56.33
C PHE A 804 -40.79 22.22 -57.25
N ALA A 805 -39.89 21.25 -57.10
CA ALA A 805 -38.80 21.05 -58.07
C ALA A 805 -39.34 20.40 -59.37
N PRO A 806 -39.18 21.00 -60.57
CA PRO A 806 -39.68 20.42 -61.81
C PRO A 806 -38.82 19.25 -62.31
N LYS A 807 -39.48 18.20 -62.81
CA LYS A 807 -38.89 17.13 -63.65
C LYS A 807 -38.70 17.61 -65.10
N SER A 808 -37.49 17.54 -65.63
CA SER A 808 -37.15 17.28 -67.05
C SER A 808 -35.62 17.36 -67.21
N LEU A 809 -34.89 16.59 -68.02
CA LEU A 809 -35.19 15.54 -68.99
C LEU A 809 -33.86 14.79 -69.27
N ASN A 810 -34.01 13.53 -69.67
CA ASN A 810 -32.99 12.55 -70.08
C ASN A 810 -31.97 13.09 -71.12
N PRO A 811 -30.80 12.45 -71.28
CA PRO A 811 -30.60 11.80 -72.57
C PRO A 811 -29.84 10.46 -72.48
N ASP A 812 -30.44 9.44 -73.09
CA ASP A 812 -29.76 8.23 -73.53
C ASP A 812 -29.38 8.36 -75.01
N ARG A 813 -28.16 7.87 -75.32
CA ARG A 813 -27.59 7.42 -76.62
C ARG A 813 -27.03 8.44 -77.64
N PRO A 814 -26.14 8.00 -78.57
CA PRO A 814 -24.89 7.23 -78.39
C PRO A 814 -23.72 7.82 -79.25
N SER A 815 -22.50 7.32 -79.07
CA SER A 815 -21.28 7.66 -79.83
C SER A 815 -21.30 7.21 -81.30
N PRO A 816 -20.61 7.92 -82.22
CA PRO A 816 -19.42 7.38 -82.94
C PRO A 816 -18.42 8.49 -83.41
N PRO A 817 -17.42 8.22 -84.29
CA PRO A 817 -16.16 7.46 -84.13
C PRO A 817 -14.90 8.37 -84.39
N PRO A 818 -13.65 7.85 -84.46
CA PRO A 818 -12.42 8.64 -84.32
C PRO A 818 -11.80 9.10 -85.66
N THR A 819 -10.92 10.13 -85.63
CA THR A 819 -9.92 10.41 -86.68
C THR A 819 -8.84 11.43 -86.25
N GLU A 820 -7.59 10.94 -86.27
CA GLU A 820 -6.30 11.48 -86.79
C GLU A 820 -5.84 12.96 -86.65
N ASP A 821 -4.59 13.05 -86.14
CA ASP A 821 -3.38 13.77 -86.61
C ASP A 821 -3.25 15.31 -86.75
N LEU A 822 -2.28 15.81 -85.94
CA LEU A 822 -1.14 16.74 -86.22
C LEU A 822 -1.41 18.17 -86.75
N PRO A 823 -0.51 19.12 -86.45
CA PRO A 823 0.86 19.21 -86.99
C PRO A 823 1.99 18.95 -85.98
#